data_AF-A0A7I4YAW1-F1
#
_entry.id   AF-A0A7I4YAW1-F1
#
_cell.length_a   1.000
_cell.length_b   1.000
_cell.length_c   1.000
_cell.angle_alpha   90.00
_cell.angle_beta   90.00
_cell.angle_gamma   90.00
#
_symmetry.space_group_name_H-M   'P 1'
#
loop_
_entity.id
_entity.type
_entity.pdbx_description
1 polymer ?
#
loop_
_entity_poly.entity_id
_entity_poly.type
_entity_poly.pdbx_seq_one_letter_code
_entity_poly.pdbx_strand_id
1 'polypeptide(L)'
;MSKKVDVAAVAASVQEFYATNNAERRKQLDEDLCLFKNRFSCDDTIAACILLMGSRYPANVQYFGAISLYETIRHRYEECVANVTLMEVLKSFLIENLTSSAHVQMQSITNKLSSALAMLSLYCMPDVWPDPVATLTNIWAAQPELLLRVLAEIAAEFSNIHMPLTQRSKLKTELHKTSEDIIRIISTVMGAEDASPSTRQAAVECVEQWVKLPGVGLHQWTPVLSVVFGAVSDDSAALTNLLNILAANDELTSIDQLVQDICQYITTAGAQIIATELAEDIQSEDVVSLVSAVCTIAVTSVPTLLRQAKHNPALLCDLCSLFSSICSCDGAYAIDEMISDLPAPFFMTLREHLGAAATGSKHDVLSNVARAVSSYYADVCRAAVDKMSYPPADRFDEYDRSQKEQFARYRMARSEVSIDAYFMMGKDTLQFLNRELGSAIDKGDLCRTECVMFFWETVADYLSEADYPEICGNLELCTRLSSIGEGADADRLANTTMKHLHALSHLVQEHDNAAELEGHVIRLVLPFVSRKSVSKEALRTLEKYVSERSKGIMVVGDDVSQVCYSFFMDDRNDQALRLEALKCIGYVLSMRPSNDVMAILNNVIAPHLRDLGTGESMISDGTVEAKKFQISIFACLFSSLNSKGGGDTDRTHDPPSVIIFRQAFPVFLQIVEDASVPATISDRVCDAVRNAISNLPSEHLPEALPLVSQLLDHALFSNPTSACALAKSAVLVFGHYSPTASPLCTSIRQWLESFAKNMPFHAIDEWLSLIYQIVKKNYKTLRANGENSLPTISNAILIAGQTLAESHEPCVVRLASQVLAAIASQSISYGDEAPRLLLASHGPALVKTIFLRIQVELLRPTVEYLAEVLFFFAKEFSQETRSVINGLEHGDSPLVAAMFREVGNLRNFKQMTLRLNNASRKDTRS
;
A
#
# COMPACT_ATOMS: atom_id res chain seq x y z
N MET A 1 41.13 46.24 -7.22
CA MET A 1 41.97 45.43 -8.12
C MET A 1 41.36 44.04 -8.19
N SER A 2 40.57 43.73 -9.23
CA SER A 2 40.07 42.36 -9.46
C SER A 2 41.28 41.46 -9.76
N LYS A 3 41.45 40.36 -9.01
CA LYS A 3 42.49 39.37 -9.30
C LYS A 3 42.05 38.60 -10.54
N LYS A 4 42.74 38.81 -11.68
CA LYS A 4 42.55 38.00 -12.89
C LYS A 4 42.84 36.53 -12.59
N VAL A 5 42.07 35.63 -13.21
CA VAL A 5 42.25 34.18 -13.08
C VAL A 5 43.58 33.75 -13.70
N ASP A 6 44.36 32.94 -12.98
CA ASP A 6 45.52 32.24 -13.53
C ASP A 6 45.09 30.92 -14.18
N VAL A 7 44.88 30.95 -15.49
CA VAL A 7 44.41 29.80 -16.27
C VAL A 7 45.41 28.64 -16.26
N ALA A 8 46.72 28.92 -16.19
CA ALA A 8 47.73 27.88 -16.18
C ALA A 8 47.71 27.11 -14.85
N ALA A 9 47.50 27.81 -13.74
CA ALA A 9 47.36 27.20 -12.42
C ALA A 9 46.09 26.32 -12.33
N VAL A 10 44.97 26.77 -12.92
CA VAL A 10 43.73 25.96 -12.98
C VAL A 10 43.96 24.70 -13.83
N ALA A 11 44.56 24.84 -15.02
CA ALA A 11 44.87 23.69 -15.88
C ALA A 11 45.79 22.67 -15.19
N ALA A 12 46.81 23.14 -14.46
CA ALA A 12 47.70 22.27 -13.68
C ALA A 12 46.95 21.54 -12.55
N SER A 13 46.02 22.22 -11.87
CA SER A 13 45.20 21.63 -10.81
C SER A 13 44.27 20.53 -11.33
N VAL A 14 43.66 20.74 -12.51
CA VAL A 14 42.84 19.71 -13.18
C VAL A 14 43.69 18.50 -13.58
N GLN A 15 44.89 18.73 -14.14
CA GLN A 15 45.78 17.63 -14.51
C GLN A 15 46.24 16.85 -13.27
N GLU A 16 46.58 17.54 -12.18
CA GLU A 16 46.95 16.90 -10.91
C GLU A 16 45.78 16.09 -10.34
N PHE A 17 44.55 16.60 -10.42
CA PHE A 17 43.36 15.91 -9.94
C PHE A 17 43.19 14.53 -10.60
N TYR A 18 43.37 14.45 -11.92
CA TYR A 18 43.28 13.19 -12.67
C TYR A 18 44.52 12.29 -12.52
N ALA A 19 45.69 12.84 -12.15
CA ALA A 19 46.93 12.09 -12.04
C ALA A 19 47.29 11.62 -10.62
N THR A 20 46.75 12.26 -9.58
CA THR A 20 47.12 11.97 -8.18
C THR A 20 46.49 10.68 -7.67
N ASN A 21 47.24 9.86 -6.93
CA ASN A 21 46.73 8.68 -6.22
C ASN A 21 46.40 8.94 -4.75
N ASN A 22 46.61 10.17 -4.25
CA ASN A 22 46.33 10.54 -2.87
C ASN A 22 44.87 11.04 -2.74
N ALA A 23 44.06 10.34 -1.96
CA ALA A 23 42.64 10.65 -1.76
C ALA A 23 42.40 12.02 -1.08
N GLU A 24 43.22 12.40 -0.09
CA GLU A 24 43.09 13.69 0.59
C GLU A 24 43.45 14.85 -0.35
N ARG A 25 44.54 14.70 -1.13
CA ARG A 25 44.93 15.70 -2.12
C ARG A 25 43.89 15.83 -3.23
N ARG A 26 43.31 14.72 -3.69
CA ARG A 26 42.23 14.71 -4.68
C ARG A 26 41.00 15.46 -4.16
N LYS A 27 40.63 15.25 -2.89
CA LYS A 27 39.53 15.99 -2.25
C LYS A 27 39.81 17.50 -2.15
N GLN A 28 41.03 17.88 -1.77
CA GLN A 28 41.41 19.29 -1.73
C GLN A 28 41.34 19.95 -3.11
N LEU A 29 41.85 19.28 -4.15
CA LEU A 29 41.78 19.76 -5.53
C LEU A 29 40.33 19.87 -6.02
N ASP A 30 39.45 18.94 -5.64
CA ASP A 30 38.02 19.00 -5.96
C ASP A 30 37.35 20.24 -5.35
N GLU A 31 37.61 20.50 -4.06
CA GLU A 31 37.12 21.69 -3.35
C GLU A 31 37.61 22.98 -4.04
N ASP A 32 38.89 23.06 -4.38
CA ASP A 32 39.48 24.22 -5.07
C ASP A 32 38.88 24.44 -6.47
N LEU A 33 38.70 23.35 -7.24
CA LEU A 33 38.10 23.39 -8.59
C LEU A 33 36.59 23.68 -8.56
N CYS A 34 35.87 23.29 -7.51
CA CYS A 34 34.48 23.68 -7.31
C CYS A 34 34.36 25.16 -6.95
N LEU A 35 35.25 25.68 -6.10
CA LEU A 35 35.26 27.09 -5.69
C LEU A 35 35.62 28.04 -6.83
N PHE A 36 36.39 27.58 -7.84
CA PHE A 36 36.78 28.37 -9.02
C PHE A 36 35.59 29.12 -9.65
N LYS A 37 34.43 28.46 -9.79
CA LYS A 37 33.24 29.00 -10.48
C LYS A 37 32.62 30.22 -9.77
N ASN A 38 32.76 30.28 -8.43
CA ASN A 38 32.16 31.31 -7.58
C ASN A 38 33.17 32.36 -7.07
N ARG A 39 34.47 32.09 -7.20
CA ARG A 39 35.54 32.94 -6.65
C ARG A 39 35.84 34.19 -7.48
N PHE A 40 35.50 34.18 -8.77
CA PHE A 40 35.82 35.24 -9.72
C PHE A 40 34.56 35.88 -10.32
N SER A 41 34.73 37.04 -10.96
CA SER A 41 33.64 37.70 -11.71
C SER A 41 33.16 36.81 -12.86
N CYS A 42 31.91 36.98 -13.31
CA CYS A 42 31.35 36.14 -14.38
C CYS A 42 32.19 36.22 -15.66
N ASP A 43 32.58 37.44 -16.05
CA ASP A 43 33.43 37.71 -17.21
C ASP A 43 34.79 37.01 -17.10
N ASP A 44 35.46 37.09 -15.94
CA ASP A 44 36.75 36.46 -15.71
C ASP A 44 36.66 34.91 -15.73
N THR A 45 35.59 34.35 -15.15
CA THR A 45 35.33 32.90 -15.15
C THR A 45 35.09 32.40 -16.57
N ILE A 46 34.25 33.09 -17.35
CA ILE A 46 33.96 32.73 -18.74
C ILE A 46 35.22 32.81 -19.60
N ALA A 47 35.99 33.90 -19.50
CA ALA A 47 37.24 34.06 -20.23
C ALA A 47 38.23 32.94 -19.89
N ALA A 48 38.32 32.54 -18.61
CA ALA A 48 39.14 31.42 -18.19
C ALA A 48 38.66 30.09 -18.78
N CYS A 49 37.35 29.80 -18.76
CA CYS A 49 36.78 28.59 -19.37
C CYS A 49 37.09 28.50 -20.88
N ILE A 50 36.92 29.60 -21.62
CA ILE A 50 37.26 29.70 -23.04
C ILE A 50 38.73 29.37 -23.28
N LEU A 51 39.63 29.93 -22.45
CA LEU A 51 41.07 29.69 -22.57
C LEU A 51 41.49 28.26 -22.19
N LEU A 52 40.79 27.60 -21.26
CA LEU A 52 41.01 26.19 -20.89
C LEU A 52 40.64 25.23 -22.01
N MET A 53 39.72 25.62 -22.90
CA MET A 53 39.32 24.85 -24.08
C MET A 53 40.26 25.04 -25.28
N GLY A 54 41.33 25.81 -25.15
CA GLY A 54 42.32 25.98 -26.22
C GLY A 54 43.04 24.67 -26.54
N SER A 55 43.41 24.49 -27.82
CA SER A 55 44.07 23.28 -28.35
C SER A 55 45.41 22.93 -27.68
N ARG A 56 46.03 23.87 -26.94
CA ARG A 56 47.24 23.65 -26.16
C ARG A 56 47.05 22.75 -24.93
N TYR A 57 45.82 22.56 -24.48
CA TYR A 57 45.50 21.78 -23.27
C TYR A 57 44.95 20.40 -23.61
N PRO A 58 45.18 19.37 -22.77
CA PRO A 58 44.65 18.03 -22.98
C PRO A 58 43.13 17.95 -22.78
N ALA A 59 42.51 16.89 -23.30
CA ALA A 59 41.06 16.75 -23.36
C ALA A 59 40.35 16.81 -22.00
N ASN A 60 40.96 16.31 -20.92
CA ASN A 60 40.40 16.41 -19.56
C ASN A 60 40.31 17.86 -19.05
N VAL A 61 41.30 18.71 -19.39
CA VAL A 61 41.28 20.15 -19.08
C VAL A 61 40.27 20.88 -19.96
N GLN A 62 40.21 20.54 -21.25
CA GLN A 62 39.20 21.10 -22.15
C GLN A 62 37.77 20.75 -21.70
N TYR A 63 37.54 19.50 -21.29
CA TYR A 63 36.26 19.05 -20.74
C TYR A 63 35.91 19.80 -19.45
N PHE A 64 36.88 20.00 -18.54
CA PHE A 64 36.68 20.83 -17.35
C PHE A 64 36.29 22.28 -17.72
N GLY A 65 36.90 22.84 -18.75
CA GLY A 65 36.51 24.14 -19.30
C GLY A 65 35.07 24.17 -19.82
N ALA A 66 34.67 23.15 -20.58
CA ALA A 66 33.31 23.04 -21.14
C ALA A 66 32.24 22.84 -20.05
N ILE A 67 32.44 21.93 -19.10
CA ILE A 67 31.49 21.71 -18.00
C ILE A 67 31.40 22.93 -17.07
N SER A 68 32.52 23.60 -16.80
CA SER A 68 32.53 24.82 -15.99
C SER A 68 31.84 25.97 -16.70
N LEU A 69 31.97 26.07 -18.03
CA LEU A 69 31.23 27.03 -18.83
C LEU A 69 29.72 26.77 -18.76
N TYR A 70 29.29 25.52 -19.00
CA TYR A 70 27.89 25.09 -18.89
C TYR A 70 27.30 25.45 -17.52
N GLU A 71 27.99 25.11 -16.43
CA GLU A 71 27.52 25.41 -15.07
C GLU A 71 27.50 26.90 -14.77
N THR A 72 28.46 27.67 -15.30
CA THR A 72 28.48 29.13 -15.13
C THR A 72 27.27 29.75 -15.81
N ILE A 73 26.96 29.35 -17.05
CA ILE A 73 25.75 29.78 -17.76
C ILE A 73 24.49 29.38 -16.98
N ARG A 74 24.44 28.14 -16.46
CA ARG A 74 23.28 27.63 -15.71
C ARG A 74 23.00 28.36 -14.39
N HIS A 75 24.02 28.65 -13.60
CA HIS A 75 23.84 29.21 -12.26
C HIS A 75 23.95 30.74 -12.21
N ARG A 76 24.68 31.36 -13.15
CA ARG A 76 24.92 32.81 -13.21
C ARG A 76 24.30 33.43 -14.46
N TYR A 77 23.18 32.87 -14.93
CA TYR A 77 22.52 33.29 -16.17
C TYR A 77 22.14 34.77 -16.18
N GLU A 78 21.67 35.32 -15.05
CA GLU A 78 21.28 36.73 -14.93
C GLU A 78 22.46 37.67 -15.23
N GLU A 79 23.66 37.32 -14.74
CA GLU A 79 24.89 38.08 -15.02
C GLU A 79 25.31 37.95 -16.49
N CYS A 80 25.15 36.75 -17.08
CA CYS A 80 25.48 36.51 -18.49
C CYS A 80 24.56 37.30 -19.43
N VAL A 81 23.25 37.30 -19.15
CA VAL A 81 22.22 37.92 -20.00
C VAL A 81 22.18 39.44 -19.82
N ALA A 82 22.52 39.97 -18.63
CA ALA A 82 22.57 41.41 -18.38
C ALA A 82 23.71 42.13 -19.13
N ASN A 83 24.79 41.42 -19.49
CA ASN A 83 25.94 41.96 -20.21
C ASN A 83 25.91 41.55 -21.69
N VAL A 84 25.34 42.40 -22.55
CA VAL A 84 25.17 42.14 -23.99
C VAL A 84 26.49 41.79 -24.68
N THR A 85 27.59 42.47 -24.32
CA THR A 85 28.93 42.19 -24.85
C THR A 85 29.42 40.79 -24.48
N LEU A 86 29.22 40.37 -23.23
CA LEU A 86 29.59 39.03 -22.77
C LEU A 86 28.75 37.94 -23.45
N MET A 87 27.44 38.20 -23.59
CA MET A 87 26.51 37.30 -24.26
C MET A 87 26.90 37.06 -25.73
N GLU A 88 27.21 38.11 -26.49
CA GLU A 88 27.65 37.96 -27.88
C GLU A 88 29.00 37.24 -28.01
N VAL A 89 29.93 37.45 -27.06
CA VAL A 89 31.20 36.70 -27.01
C VAL A 89 30.94 35.21 -26.74
N LEU A 90 30.09 34.88 -25.77
CA LEU A 90 29.70 33.50 -25.46
C LEU A 90 29.05 32.81 -26.66
N LYS A 91 28.06 33.47 -27.27
CA LYS A 91 27.33 32.98 -28.43
C LYS A 91 28.26 32.74 -29.62
N SER A 92 29.09 33.73 -29.98
CA SER A 92 30.03 33.61 -31.09
C SER A 92 31.05 32.49 -30.84
N PHE A 93 31.61 32.42 -29.62
CA PHE A 93 32.56 31.37 -29.25
C PHE A 93 31.94 29.96 -29.36
N LEU A 94 30.76 29.75 -28.78
CA LEU A 94 30.10 28.43 -28.80
C LEU A 94 29.78 27.98 -30.22
N ILE A 95 29.25 28.88 -31.06
CA ILE A 95 28.94 28.59 -32.46
C ILE A 95 30.22 28.30 -33.25
N GLU A 96 31.24 29.15 -33.17
CA GLU A 96 32.50 28.98 -33.90
C GLU A 96 33.23 27.69 -33.49
N ASN A 97 33.26 27.38 -32.19
CA ASN A 97 33.94 26.20 -31.66
C ASN A 97 33.26 24.92 -32.16
N LEU A 98 31.93 24.84 -32.05
CA LEU A 98 31.15 23.71 -32.56
C LEU A 98 31.31 23.57 -34.09
N THR A 99 31.20 24.66 -34.84
CA THR A 99 31.32 24.64 -36.32
C THR A 99 32.69 24.13 -36.79
N SER A 100 33.75 24.51 -36.08
CA SER A 100 35.14 24.24 -36.51
C SER A 100 35.68 22.92 -35.96
N SER A 101 35.22 22.50 -34.78
CA SER A 101 35.89 21.45 -34.00
C SER A 101 35.04 20.22 -33.73
N ALA A 102 33.72 20.24 -33.99
CA ALA A 102 32.82 19.14 -33.63
C ALA A 102 33.24 17.77 -34.21
N HIS A 103 33.84 17.74 -35.40
CA HIS A 103 34.31 16.51 -36.05
C HIS A 103 35.69 16.02 -35.59
N VAL A 104 36.44 16.84 -34.85
CA VAL A 104 37.85 16.56 -34.47
C VAL A 104 38.00 16.42 -32.95
N GLN A 105 37.14 17.06 -32.17
CA GLN A 105 37.17 17.05 -30.72
C GLN A 105 36.50 15.80 -30.11
N MET A 106 36.83 15.47 -28.87
CA MET A 106 36.13 14.38 -28.14
C MET A 106 34.63 14.67 -28.03
N GLN A 107 33.81 13.66 -28.31
CA GLN A 107 32.34 13.74 -28.28
C GLN A 107 31.80 14.28 -26.95
N SER A 108 32.42 13.92 -25.81
CA SER A 108 32.00 14.40 -24.49
C SER A 108 32.10 15.93 -24.35
N ILE A 109 33.08 16.55 -25.01
CA ILE A 109 33.26 18.00 -25.02
C ILE A 109 32.24 18.63 -25.97
N THR A 110 32.08 18.08 -27.17
CA THR A 110 31.08 18.52 -28.14
C THR A 110 29.68 18.51 -27.52
N ASN A 111 29.27 17.40 -26.89
CA ASN A 111 27.98 17.30 -26.20
C ASN A 111 27.82 18.39 -25.14
N LYS A 112 28.83 18.65 -24.30
CA LYS A 112 28.72 19.71 -23.30
C LYS A 112 28.73 21.14 -23.85
N LEU A 113 29.40 21.38 -24.98
CA LEU A 113 29.30 22.65 -25.68
C LEU A 113 27.92 22.83 -26.33
N SER A 114 27.34 21.77 -26.88
CA SER A 114 25.96 21.76 -27.37
C SER A 114 24.96 22.06 -26.26
N SER A 115 25.08 21.40 -25.09
CA SER A 115 24.25 21.70 -23.91
C SER A 115 24.46 23.13 -23.41
N ALA A 116 25.69 23.66 -23.45
CA ALA A 116 25.98 25.04 -23.04
C ALA A 116 25.35 26.07 -23.98
N LEU A 117 25.41 25.83 -25.29
CA LEU A 117 24.73 26.67 -26.28
C LEU A 117 23.21 26.59 -26.13
N ALA A 118 22.66 25.39 -25.93
CA ALA A 118 21.25 25.18 -25.66
C ALA A 118 20.78 25.95 -24.42
N MET A 119 21.49 25.82 -23.29
CA MET A 119 21.20 26.56 -22.05
C MET A 119 21.26 28.08 -22.26
N LEU A 120 22.27 28.58 -22.99
CA LEU A 120 22.38 29.99 -23.31
C LEU A 120 21.19 30.46 -24.16
N SER A 121 20.84 29.72 -25.22
CA SER A 121 19.68 30.02 -26.07
C SER A 121 18.39 30.08 -25.26
N LEU A 122 18.16 29.13 -24.35
CA LEU A 122 16.96 29.09 -23.50
C LEU A 122 16.86 30.29 -22.56
N TYR A 123 17.97 30.75 -21.96
CA TYR A 123 17.97 31.94 -21.10
C TYR A 123 17.84 33.26 -21.86
N CYS A 124 18.23 33.28 -23.14
CA CYS A 124 18.12 34.48 -23.97
C CYS A 124 16.75 34.62 -24.66
N MET A 125 15.98 33.54 -24.77
CA MET A 125 14.63 33.60 -25.36
C MET A 125 13.59 34.14 -24.35
N PRO A 126 12.64 34.98 -24.80
CA PRO A 126 12.50 35.58 -26.12
C PRO A 126 13.21 36.95 -26.28
N ASP A 127 13.72 37.52 -25.20
CA ASP A 127 13.99 38.97 -25.17
C ASP A 127 15.34 39.37 -25.77
N VAL A 128 16.37 38.56 -25.57
CA VAL A 128 17.77 38.89 -25.93
C VAL A 128 18.21 38.19 -27.21
N TRP A 129 17.81 36.93 -27.38
CA TRP A 129 17.98 36.18 -28.62
C TRP A 129 16.61 35.60 -29.01
N PRO A 130 15.81 36.34 -29.80
CA PRO A 130 14.42 35.98 -30.04
C PRO A 130 14.24 34.69 -30.85
N ASP A 131 15.15 34.41 -31.78
CA ASP A 131 15.04 33.26 -32.69
C ASP A 131 16.38 32.52 -32.87
N PRO A 132 16.80 31.73 -31.86
CA PRO A 132 18.03 30.94 -31.94
C PRO A 132 17.93 29.84 -32.98
N VAL A 133 16.76 29.21 -33.16
CA VAL A 133 16.59 28.09 -34.09
C VAL A 133 16.78 28.53 -35.53
N ALA A 134 16.16 29.63 -35.98
CA ALA A 134 16.39 30.12 -37.35
C ALA A 134 17.84 30.58 -37.56
N THR A 135 18.44 31.23 -36.54
CA THR A 135 19.85 31.64 -36.59
C THR A 135 20.77 30.45 -36.82
N LEU A 136 20.64 29.40 -36.00
CA LEU A 136 21.47 28.19 -36.09
C LEU A 136 21.20 27.42 -37.38
N THR A 137 19.94 27.35 -37.83
CA THR A 137 19.56 26.69 -39.08
C THR A 137 20.25 27.34 -40.29
N ASN A 138 20.33 28.66 -40.33
CA ASN A 138 21.02 29.37 -41.40
C ASN A 138 22.54 29.15 -41.38
N ILE A 139 23.15 29.09 -40.20
CA ILE A 139 24.60 28.91 -40.04
C ILE A 139 25.01 27.47 -40.41
N TRP A 140 24.23 26.47 -39.97
CA TRP A 140 24.55 25.05 -40.12
C TRP A 140 23.72 24.33 -41.20
N ALA A 141 23.17 25.05 -42.17
CA ALA A 141 22.41 24.45 -43.28
C ALA A 141 23.22 23.36 -44.04
N ALA A 142 24.55 23.51 -44.11
CA ALA A 142 25.45 22.54 -44.73
C ALA A 142 25.99 21.47 -43.74
N GLN A 143 25.60 21.53 -42.47
CA GLN A 143 26.00 20.59 -41.40
C GLN A 143 24.76 20.11 -40.61
N PRO A 144 23.82 19.41 -41.28
CA PRO A 144 22.52 19.07 -40.69
C PRO A 144 22.63 18.19 -39.44
N GLU A 145 23.62 17.31 -39.37
CA GLU A 145 23.88 16.47 -38.19
C GLU A 145 24.21 17.30 -36.93
N LEU A 146 25.09 18.30 -37.06
CA LEU A 146 25.45 19.20 -35.95
C LEU A 146 24.24 20.04 -35.52
N LEU A 147 23.50 20.57 -36.50
CA LEU A 147 22.29 21.34 -36.26
C LEU A 147 21.29 20.53 -35.43
N LEU A 148 20.96 19.31 -35.87
CA LEU A 148 19.98 18.44 -35.19
C LEU A 148 20.40 18.12 -33.76
N ARG A 149 21.68 17.83 -33.50
CA ARG A 149 22.17 17.60 -32.13
C ARG A 149 21.96 18.80 -31.22
N VAL A 150 22.29 20.01 -31.67
CA VAL A 150 22.08 21.22 -30.85
C VAL A 150 20.58 21.50 -30.66
N LEU A 151 19.75 21.28 -31.69
CA LEU A 151 18.30 21.42 -31.56
C LEU A 151 17.70 20.42 -30.57
N ALA A 152 18.21 19.18 -30.53
CA ALA A 152 17.80 18.17 -29.54
C ALA A 152 18.17 18.62 -28.11
N GLU A 153 19.39 19.14 -27.92
CA GLU A 153 19.85 19.66 -26.62
C GLU A 153 19.03 20.86 -26.12
N ILE A 154 18.54 21.73 -27.01
CA ILE A 154 17.62 22.83 -26.64
C ILE A 154 16.35 22.29 -25.97
N ALA A 155 15.77 21.21 -26.50
CA ALA A 155 14.60 20.60 -25.88
C ALA A 155 14.97 19.87 -24.57
N ALA A 156 16.06 19.10 -24.56
CA ALA A 156 16.49 18.32 -23.39
C ALA A 156 16.78 19.21 -22.17
N GLU A 157 17.46 20.35 -22.39
CA GLU A 157 17.89 21.26 -21.33
C GLU A 157 16.74 22.09 -20.72
N PHE A 158 15.55 22.11 -21.32
CA PHE A 158 14.37 22.79 -20.74
C PHE A 158 14.02 22.30 -19.32
N SER A 159 14.29 21.03 -19.05
CA SER A 159 14.08 20.43 -17.73
C SER A 159 15.04 20.98 -16.65
N ASN A 160 16.24 21.42 -17.06
CA ASN A 160 17.35 21.82 -16.20
C ASN A 160 17.45 23.32 -15.91
N ILE A 161 16.60 24.13 -16.55
CA ILE A 161 16.57 25.60 -16.39
C ILE A 161 16.12 26.00 -14.99
N HIS A 162 16.85 26.95 -14.40
CA HIS A 162 16.44 27.66 -13.18
C HIS A 162 15.91 29.05 -13.52
N MET A 163 14.59 29.22 -13.51
CA MET A 163 13.92 30.53 -13.65
C MET A 163 12.52 30.50 -12.98
N PRO A 164 11.94 31.67 -12.62
CA PRO A 164 10.58 31.75 -12.09
C PRO A 164 9.53 31.08 -13.00
N LEU A 165 8.51 30.46 -12.40
CA LEU A 165 7.46 29.71 -13.13
C LEU A 165 6.77 30.51 -14.24
N THR A 166 6.56 31.81 -14.02
CA THR A 166 5.94 32.72 -15.01
C THR A 166 6.82 32.91 -16.23
N GLN A 167 8.14 33.04 -16.06
CA GLN A 167 9.10 33.14 -17.16
C GLN A 167 9.26 31.78 -17.85
N ARG A 168 9.35 30.69 -17.08
CA ARG A 168 9.40 29.32 -17.63
C ARG A 168 8.20 28.99 -18.50
N SER A 169 7.01 29.44 -18.10
CA SER A 169 5.79 29.27 -18.90
C SER A 169 5.83 30.04 -20.22
N LYS A 170 6.38 31.26 -20.24
CA LYS A 170 6.53 32.05 -21.48
C LYS A 170 7.55 31.39 -22.42
N LEU A 171 8.70 30.98 -21.89
CA LEU A 171 9.72 30.25 -22.65
C LEU A 171 9.14 28.98 -23.28
N LYS A 172 8.38 28.21 -22.50
CA LYS A 172 7.66 27.04 -23.01
C LYS A 172 6.74 27.39 -24.19
N THR A 173 5.96 28.46 -24.08
CA THR A 173 5.09 28.93 -25.19
C THR A 173 5.89 29.31 -26.43
N GLU A 174 7.05 29.94 -26.28
CA GLU A 174 7.91 30.27 -27.44
C GLU A 174 8.51 29.01 -28.07
N LEU A 175 9.04 28.08 -27.28
CA LEU A 175 9.53 26.79 -27.79
C LEU A 175 8.44 26.05 -28.56
N HIS A 176 7.19 26.06 -28.08
CA HIS A 176 6.08 25.45 -28.78
C HIS A 176 5.84 26.06 -30.16
N LYS A 177 5.94 27.39 -30.31
CA LYS A 177 5.85 28.04 -31.62
C LYS A 177 6.97 27.60 -32.56
N THR A 178 8.17 27.39 -32.03
CA THR A 178 9.33 26.95 -32.82
C THR A 178 9.21 25.49 -33.29
N SER A 179 8.32 24.69 -32.69
CA SER A 179 8.14 23.27 -33.06
C SER A 179 7.84 23.07 -34.55
N GLU A 180 7.08 23.97 -35.19
CA GLU A 180 6.77 23.89 -36.62
C GLU A 180 8.04 23.99 -37.50
N ASP A 181 8.97 24.86 -37.13
CA ASP A 181 10.25 25.00 -37.83
C ASP A 181 11.11 23.75 -37.65
N ILE A 182 11.13 23.19 -36.44
CA ILE A 182 11.86 21.94 -36.13
C ILE A 182 11.31 20.78 -36.96
N ILE A 183 9.98 20.61 -36.97
CA ILE A 183 9.27 19.60 -37.77
C ILE A 183 9.66 19.70 -39.26
N ARG A 184 9.71 20.92 -39.80
CA ARG A 184 10.09 21.16 -41.20
C ARG A 184 11.56 20.83 -41.47
N ILE A 185 12.47 21.20 -40.55
CA ILE A 185 13.90 20.86 -40.65
C ILE A 185 14.07 19.34 -40.68
N ILE A 186 13.47 18.65 -39.72
CA ILE A 186 13.55 17.18 -39.60
C ILE A 186 12.98 16.50 -40.86
N SER A 187 11.81 16.94 -41.33
CA SER A 187 11.19 16.40 -42.55
C SER A 187 12.10 16.55 -43.78
N THR A 188 12.78 17.70 -43.89
CA THR A 188 13.70 17.97 -45.00
C THR A 188 14.93 17.08 -44.94
N VAL A 189 15.52 16.93 -43.75
CA VAL A 189 16.71 16.09 -43.55
C VAL A 189 16.40 14.61 -43.75
N MET A 190 15.27 14.13 -43.22
CA MET A 190 14.85 12.72 -43.34
C MET A 190 14.41 12.36 -44.76
N GLY A 191 13.90 13.32 -45.53
CA GLY A 191 13.50 13.15 -46.93
C GLY A 191 14.66 13.18 -47.93
N ALA A 192 15.88 13.51 -47.50
CA ALA A 192 17.06 13.54 -48.37
C ALA A 192 17.60 12.12 -48.63
N GLU A 193 17.68 11.74 -49.91
CA GLU A 193 18.14 10.40 -50.34
C GLU A 193 19.59 10.10 -49.90
N ASP A 194 20.41 11.14 -49.75
CA ASP A 194 21.84 11.10 -49.42
C ASP A 194 22.14 11.31 -47.92
N ALA A 195 21.12 11.40 -47.05
CA ALA A 195 21.32 11.53 -45.61
C ALA A 195 22.03 10.31 -45.01
N SER A 196 23.15 10.54 -44.31
CA SER A 196 23.91 9.49 -43.64
C SER A 196 23.12 8.83 -42.49
N PRO A 197 23.43 7.58 -42.10
CA PRO A 197 22.83 6.94 -40.93
C PRO A 197 22.99 7.77 -39.64
N SER A 198 24.15 8.41 -39.45
CA SER A 198 24.39 9.32 -38.31
C SER A 198 23.48 10.54 -38.30
N THR A 199 23.18 11.09 -39.48
CA THR A 199 22.28 12.25 -39.62
C THR A 199 20.84 11.84 -39.35
N ARG A 200 20.41 10.67 -39.82
CA ARG A 200 19.08 10.11 -39.53
C ARG A 200 18.92 9.84 -38.03
N GLN A 201 19.93 9.26 -37.39
CA GLN A 201 19.92 9.04 -35.94
C GLN A 201 19.80 10.34 -35.15
N ALA A 202 20.56 11.38 -35.53
CA ALA A 202 20.45 12.69 -34.91
C ALA A 202 19.04 13.31 -35.08
N ALA A 203 18.35 13.00 -36.19
CA ALA A 203 16.98 13.43 -36.42
C ALA A 203 15.99 12.68 -35.51
N VAL A 204 16.16 11.37 -35.33
CA VAL A 204 15.37 10.55 -34.39
C VAL A 204 15.51 11.07 -32.97
N GLU A 205 16.75 11.24 -32.49
CA GLU A 205 17.05 11.78 -31.15
C GLU A 205 16.43 13.18 -30.97
N CYS A 206 16.46 14.01 -32.00
CA CYS A 206 15.82 15.33 -31.97
C CYS A 206 14.30 15.20 -31.77
N VAL A 207 13.62 14.33 -32.53
CA VAL A 207 12.18 14.07 -32.32
C VAL A 207 11.90 13.58 -30.91
N GLU A 208 12.70 12.64 -30.40
CA GLU A 208 12.53 12.14 -29.03
C GLU A 208 12.58 13.24 -27.97
N GLN A 209 13.56 14.15 -28.04
CA GLN A 209 13.70 15.23 -27.05
C GLN A 209 12.57 16.26 -27.16
N TRP A 210 12.13 16.59 -28.38
CA TRP A 210 11.08 17.58 -28.58
C TRP A 210 9.69 17.05 -28.20
N VAL A 211 9.40 15.77 -28.46
CA VAL A 211 8.13 15.14 -28.04
C VAL A 211 8.07 14.93 -26.51
N LYS A 212 9.21 14.81 -25.83
CA LYS A 212 9.29 14.81 -24.35
C LYS A 212 8.93 16.15 -23.71
N LEU A 213 8.89 17.25 -24.46
CA LEU A 213 8.63 18.58 -23.88
C LEU A 213 7.22 18.63 -23.26
N PRO A 214 7.08 19.20 -22.04
CA PRO A 214 5.79 19.22 -21.36
C PRO A 214 4.74 19.98 -22.18
N GLY A 215 3.56 19.39 -22.38
CA GLY A 215 2.43 20.01 -23.10
C GLY A 215 2.69 20.30 -24.57
N VAL A 216 3.61 19.57 -25.21
CA VAL A 216 3.76 19.58 -26.66
C VAL A 216 2.46 19.12 -27.33
N GLY A 217 2.06 19.80 -28.41
CA GLY A 217 0.89 19.40 -29.20
C GLY A 217 1.23 18.21 -30.10
N LEU A 218 0.97 16.99 -29.65
CA LEU A 218 1.40 15.76 -30.33
C LEU A 218 0.82 15.65 -31.74
N HIS A 219 -0.36 16.22 -31.98
CA HIS A 219 -1.00 16.23 -33.30
C HIS A 219 -0.11 16.82 -34.40
N GLN A 220 0.66 17.87 -34.09
CA GLN A 220 1.56 18.54 -35.05
C GLN A 220 2.74 17.64 -35.47
N TRP A 221 3.16 16.72 -34.60
CA TRP A 221 4.30 15.84 -34.81
C TRP A 221 3.96 14.57 -35.59
N THR A 222 2.67 14.24 -35.73
CA THR A 222 2.16 13.04 -36.43
C THR A 222 2.83 12.76 -37.78
N PRO A 223 2.99 13.73 -38.71
CA PRO A 223 3.57 13.46 -40.03
C PRO A 223 5.04 13.00 -39.96
N VAL A 224 5.81 13.54 -39.02
CA VAL A 224 7.23 13.20 -38.85
C VAL A 224 7.38 11.85 -38.15
N LEU A 225 6.50 11.54 -37.20
CA LEU A 225 6.52 10.25 -36.49
C LEU A 225 6.42 9.06 -37.45
N SER A 226 5.60 9.15 -38.49
CA SER A 226 5.50 8.09 -39.51
C SER A 226 6.85 7.81 -40.20
N VAL A 227 7.61 8.85 -40.52
CA VAL A 227 8.94 8.74 -41.14
C VAL A 227 9.96 8.17 -40.14
N VAL A 228 9.89 8.62 -38.88
CA VAL A 228 10.76 8.13 -37.80
C VAL A 228 10.53 6.65 -37.52
N PHE A 229 9.28 6.18 -37.42
CA PHE A 229 8.97 4.75 -37.26
C PHE A 229 9.52 3.88 -38.39
N GLY A 230 9.54 4.41 -39.62
CA GLY A 230 10.22 3.74 -40.73
C GLY A 230 11.74 3.66 -40.53
N ALA A 231 12.36 4.73 -40.04
CA ALA A 231 13.81 4.81 -39.85
C ALA A 231 14.35 3.98 -38.69
N VAL A 232 13.54 3.73 -37.64
CA VAL A 232 13.92 2.91 -36.48
C VAL A 232 13.48 1.44 -36.61
N SER A 233 13.06 1.00 -37.81
CA SER A 233 12.58 -0.37 -38.03
C SER A 233 13.62 -1.46 -37.77
N ASP A 234 14.91 -1.12 -37.81
CA ASP A 234 16.03 -2.02 -37.50
C ASP A 234 16.75 -1.66 -36.18
N ASP A 235 16.23 -0.71 -35.38
CA ASP A 235 16.83 -0.26 -34.11
C ASP A 235 15.82 -0.40 -32.96
N SER A 236 15.90 -1.53 -32.26
CA SER A 236 14.99 -1.87 -31.15
C SER A 236 15.12 -0.92 -29.96
N ALA A 237 16.31 -0.39 -29.68
CA ALA A 237 16.52 0.58 -28.59
C ALA A 237 15.86 1.93 -28.89
N ALA A 238 16.03 2.45 -30.10
CA ALA A 238 15.37 3.69 -30.54
C ALA A 238 13.84 3.54 -30.59
N LEU A 239 13.35 2.40 -31.11
CA LEU A 239 11.92 2.09 -31.12
C LEU A 239 11.34 2.04 -29.69
N THR A 240 12.04 1.35 -28.78
CA THR A 240 11.66 1.26 -27.35
C THR A 240 11.54 2.64 -26.71
N ASN A 241 12.55 3.50 -26.90
CA ASN A 241 12.54 4.86 -26.37
C ASN A 241 11.37 5.67 -26.93
N LEU A 242 11.15 5.62 -28.24
CA LEU A 242 10.07 6.35 -28.90
C LEU A 242 8.69 5.92 -28.40
N LEU A 243 8.44 4.61 -28.27
CA LEU A 243 7.18 4.09 -27.74
C LEU A 243 6.94 4.54 -26.29
N ASN A 244 7.97 4.49 -25.43
CA ASN A 244 7.85 4.96 -24.05
C ASN A 244 7.52 6.46 -23.95
N ILE A 245 8.14 7.28 -24.81
CA ILE A 245 7.88 8.73 -24.87
C ILE A 245 6.43 9.00 -25.27
N LEU A 246 5.95 8.30 -26.30
CA LEU A 246 4.58 8.45 -26.79
C LEU A 246 3.56 7.97 -25.76
N ALA A 247 3.83 6.86 -25.07
CA ALA A 247 2.95 6.33 -24.04
C ALA A 247 2.81 7.28 -22.84
N ALA A 248 3.87 8.04 -22.53
CA ALA A 248 3.88 9.04 -21.47
C ALA A 248 3.22 10.38 -21.88
N ASN A 249 2.80 10.54 -23.14
CA ASN A 249 2.19 11.77 -23.63
C ASN A 249 0.66 11.73 -23.45
N ASP A 250 0.14 12.64 -22.62
CA ASP A 250 -1.28 12.73 -22.29
C ASP A 250 -2.21 12.94 -23.51
N GLU A 251 -1.71 13.51 -24.61
CA GLU A 251 -2.50 13.76 -25.81
C GLU A 251 -2.63 12.53 -26.73
N LEU A 252 -1.84 11.47 -26.54
CA LEU A 252 -1.85 10.28 -27.41
C LEU A 252 -3.27 9.74 -27.61
N THR A 253 -4.01 9.57 -26.52
CA THR A 253 -5.36 8.99 -26.54
C THR A 253 -6.40 9.88 -27.23
N SER A 254 -6.09 11.17 -27.44
CA SER A 254 -6.96 12.13 -28.13
C SER A 254 -6.82 12.10 -29.66
N ILE A 255 -5.78 11.44 -30.18
CA ILE A 255 -5.45 11.39 -31.61
C ILE A 255 -5.69 9.98 -32.15
N ASP A 256 -6.95 9.68 -32.49
CA ASP A 256 -7.39 8.33 -32.88
C ASP A 256 -6.59 7.71 -34.03
N GLN A 257 -6.24 8.51 -35.06
CA GLN A 257 -5.48 8.04 -36.22
C GLN A 257 -4.04 7.67 -35.84
N LEU A 258 -3.38 8.46 -34.99
CA LEU A 258 -2.00 8.18 -34.57
C LEU A 258 -1.93 6.89 -33.75
N VAL A 259 -2.89 6.68 -32.84
CA VAL A 259 -3.01 5.42 -32.08
C VAL A 259 -3.18 4.23 -33.05
N GLN A 260 -4.02 4.39 -34.06
CA GLN A 260 -4.23 3.35 -35.07
C GLN A 260 -2.94 3.05 -35.85
N ASP A 261 -2.25 4.08 -36.32
CA ASP A 261 -1.01 3.94 -37.11
C ASP A 261 0.10 3.27 -36.28
N ILE A 262 0.27 3.66 -35.02
CA ILE A 262 1.25 3.06 -34.10
C ILE A 262 0.90 1.60 -33.83
N CYS A 263 -0.37 1.30 -33.51
CA CYS A 263 -0.79 -0.07 -33.23
C CYS A 263 -0.67 -0.96 -34.49
N GLN A 264 -0.97 -0.43 -35.68
CA GLN A 264 -0.80 -1.13 -36.95
C GLN A 264 0.69 -1.39 -37.24
N TYR A 265 1.57 -0.44 -36.94
CA TYR A 265 3.01 -0.63 -37.04
C TYR A 265 3.49 -1.72 -36.07
N ILE A 266 3.02 -1.71 -34.82
CA ILE A 266 3.32 -2.72 -33.80
C ILE A 266 2.90 -4.11 -34.28
N THR A 267 1.68 -4.28 -34.81
CA THR A 267 1.20 -5.60 -35.26
C THR A 267 1.82 -6.10 -36.55
N THR A 268 2.62 -5.27 -37.24
CA THR A 268 3.29 -5.62 -38.50
C THR A 268 4.80 -5.63 -38.33
N ALA A 269 5.46 -4.47 -38.43
CA ALA A 269 6.91 -4.34 -38.29
C ALA A 269 7.38 -4.68 -36.87
N GLY A 270 6.70 -4.15 -35.84
CA GLY A 270 7.05 -4.42 -34.45
C GLY A 270 7.00 -5.91 -34.09
N ALA A 271 5.97 -6.62 -34.55
CA ALA A 271 5.81 -8.05 -34.35
C ALA A 271 6.93 -8.86 -35.03
N GLN A 272 7.40 -8.43 -36.20
CA GLN A 272 8.53 -9.06 -36.90
C GLN A 272 9.85 -8.86 -36.15
N ILE A 273 10.10 -7.65 -35.63
CA ILE A 273 11.28 -7.34 -34.80
C ILE A 273 11.26 -8.22 -33.54
N ILE A 274 10.14 -8.21 -32.81
CA ILE A 274 9.97 -9.02 -31.61
C ILE A 274 10.19 -10.51 -31.92
N ALA A 275 9.57 -11.04 -32.99
CA ALA A 275 9.74 -12.45 -33.35
C ALA A 275 11.20 -12.81 -33.71
N THR A 276 11.92 -11.89 -34.36
CA THR A 276 13.32 -12.10 -34.74
C THR A 276 14.21 -12.09 -33.50
N GLU A 277 14.10 -11.08 -32.63
CA GLU A 277 14.94 -10.99 -31.45
C GLU A 277 14.61 -12.09 -30.42
N LEU A 278 13.34 -12.51 -30.29
CA LEU A 278 12.95 -13.66 -29.46
C LEU A 278 13.57 -14.98 -29.96
N ALA A 279 13.75 -15.13 -31.27
CA ALA A 279 14.39 -16.30 -31.84
C ALA A 279 15.92 -16.30 -31.65
N GLU A 280 16.52 -15.12 -31.49
CA GLU A 280 17.96 -14.96 -31.24
C GLU A 280 18.30 -15.13 -29.76
N ASP A 281 17.68 -14.35 -28.88
CA ASP A 281 17.88 -14.41 -27.42
C ASP A 281 16.65 -13.88 -26.67
N ILE A 282 15.82 -14.80 -26.18
CA ILE A 282 14.62 -14.49 -25.38
C ILE A 282 14.93 -13.81 -24.03
N GLN A 283 16.18 -13.85 -23.56
CA GLN A 283 16.61 -13.24 -22.30
C GLN A 283 17.23 -11.85 -22.48
N SER A 284 17.36 -11.38 -23.72
CA SER A 284 17.92 -10.06 -24.01
C SER A 284 17.15 -8.95 -23.29
N GLU A 285 17.87 -8.08 -22.56
CA GLU A 285 17.28 -6.92 -21.89
C GLU A 285 16.61 -5.96 -22.89
N ASP A 286 17.13 -5.90 -24.13
CA ASP A 286 16.58 -5.07 -25.20
C ASP A 286 15.21 -5.57 -25.65
N VAL A 287 15.04 -6.89 -25.81
CA VAL A 287 13.76 -7.53 -26.14
C VAL A 287 12.73 -7.30 -25.05
N VAL A 288 13.12 -7.52 -23.79
CA VAL A 288 12.25 -7.31 -22.62
C VAL A 288 11.78 -5.86 -22.58
N SER A 289 12.70 -4.91 -22.81
CA SER A 289 12.39 -3.48 -22.83
C SER A 289 11.45 -3.10 -23.98
N LEU A 290 11.67 -3.67 -25.17
CA LEU A 290 10.82 -3.46 -26.35
C LEU A 290 9.41 -3.98 -26.12
N VAL A 291 9.27 -5.24 -25.68
CA VAL A 291 7.96 -5.85 -25.38
C VAL A 291 7.23 -5.04 -24.31
N SER A 292 7.93 -4.60 -23.25
CA SER A 292 7.35 -3.75 -22.21
C SER A 292 6.84 -2.42 -22.77
N ALA A 293 7.62 -1.75 -23.63
CA ALA A 293 7.21 -0.48 -24.25
C ALA A 293 5.99 -0.66 -25.18
N VAL A 294 5.96 -1.75 -25.95
CA VAL A 294 4.82 -2.12 -26.80
C VAL A 294 3.56 -2.37 -25.96
N CYS A 295 3.66 -3.14 -24.87
CA CYS A 295 2.55 -3.37 -23.95
C CYS A 295 2.06 -2.05 -23.32
N THR A 296 2.97 -1.16 -22.94
CA THR A 296 2.63 0.15 -22.34
C THR A 296 1.83 1.02 -23.32
N ILE A 297 2.25 1.10 -24.58
CA ILE A 297 1.49 1.79 -25.63
C ILE A 297 0.11 1.17 -25.82
N ALA A 298 0.02 -0.16 -25.89
CA ALA A 298 -1.24 -0.85 -26.10
C ALA A 298 -2.22 -0.62 -24.93
N VAL A 299 -1.74 -0.64 -23.68
CA VAL A 299 -2.51 -0.31 -22.47
C VAL A 299 -3.08 1.10 -22.56
N THR A 300 -2.24 2.11 -22.82
CA THR A 300 -2.67 3.51 -22.98
C THR A 300 -3.69 3.66 -24.12
N SER A 301 -3.58 2.81 -25.15
CA SER A 301 -4.42 2.87 -26.36
C SER A 301 -5.78 2.16 -26.23
N VAL A 302 -6.03 1.36 -25.17
CA VAL A 302 -7.27 0.58 -24.99
C VAL A 302 -8.55 1.40 -25.20
N PRO A 303 -8.73 2.61 -24.61
CA PRO A 303 -9.96 3.38 -24.81
C PRO A 303 -10.24 3.74 -26.26
N THR A 304 -9.20 4.02 -27.04
CA THR A 304 -9.29 4.39 -28.45
C THR A 304 -9.49 3.15 -29.33
N LEU A 305 -8.74 2.07 -29.06
CA LEU A 305 -8.91 0.79 -29.73
C LEU A 305 -10.33 0.24 -29.57
N LEU A 306 -10.93 0.35 -28.37
CA LEU A 306 -12.32 -0.07 -28.14
C LEU A 306 -13.34 0.82 -28.85
N ARG A 307 -13.08 2.11 -29.06
CA ARG A 307 -13.95 2.96 -29.89
C ARG A 307 -13.95 2.50 -31.35
N GLN A 308 -12.78 2.12 -31.87
CA GLN A 308 -12.61 1.65 -33.25
C GLN A 308 -13.12 0.21 -33.46
N ALA A 309 -12.89 -0.68 -32.49
CA ALA A 309 -13.28 -2.09 -32.54
C ALA A 309 -14.80 -2.30 -32.70
N LYS A 310 -15.61 -1.29 -32.34
CA LYS A 310 -17.06 -1.26 -32.62
C LYS A 310 -17.40 -1.39 -34.10
N HIS A 311 -16.51 -0.92 -34.96
CA HIS A 311 -16.66 -0.98 -36.42
C HIS A 311 -15.80 -2.08 -37.03
N ASN A 312 -14.55 -2.20 -36.59
CA ASN A 312 -13.63 -3.23 -37.06
C ASN A 312 -12.72 -3.71 -35.92
N PRO A 313 -12.92 -4.91 -35.37
CA PRO A 313 -12.11 -5.43 -34.28
C PRO A 313 -10.74 -5.98 -34.75
N ALA A 314 -10.44 -6.01 -36.05
CA ALA A 314 -9.24 -6.67 -36.59
C ALA A 314 -7.93 -6.24 -35.89
N LEU A 315 -7.69 -4.93 -35.79
CA LEU A 315 -6.46 -4.42 -35.16
C LEU A 315 -6.35 -4.80 -33.68
N LEU A 316 -7.47 -4.79 -32.96
CA LEU A 316 -7.50 -5.23 -31.56
C LEU A 316 -7.24 -6.74 -31.45
N CYS A 317 -7.81 -7.55 -32.36
CA CYS A 317 -7.54 -8.99 -32.45
C CYS A 317 -6.07 -9.29 -32.78
N ASP A 318 -5.46 -8.53 -33.69
CA ASP A 318 -4.04 -8.70 -34.05
C ASP A 318 -3.13 -8.41 -32.85
N LEU A 319 -3.42 -7.36 -32.07
CA LEU A 319 -2.73 -7.07 -30.80
C LEU A 319 -2.93 -8.19 -29.77
N CYS A 320 -4.18 -8.66 -29.58
CA CYS A 320 -4.46 -9.77 -28.68
C CYS A 320 -3.73 -11.06 -29.11
N SER A 321 -3.62 -11.30 -30.41
CA SER A 321 -2.89 -12.45 -30.97
C SER A 321 -1.40 -12.35 -30.69
N LEU A 322 -0.78 -11.18 -30.94
CA LEU A 322 0.63 -10.93 -30.61
C LEU A 322 0.89 -11.17 -29.13
N PHE A 323 0.08 -10.57 -28.25
CA PHE A 323 0.25 -10.69 -26.80
C PHE A 323 -0.05 -12.09 -26.24
N SER A 324 -1.00 -12.80 -26.82
CA SER A 324 -1.22 -14.22 -26.52
C SER A 324 -0.01 -15.07 -26.90
N SER A 325 0.62 -14.79 -28.06
CA SER A 325 1.86 -15.48 -28.47
C SER A 325 3.03 -15.22 -27.51
N ILE A 326 3.18 -13.99 -27.00
CA ILE A 326 4.21 -13.65 -26.01
C ILE A 326 3.93 -14.36 -24.67
N CYS A 327 2.67 -14.41 -24.23
CA CYS A 327 2.29 -15.14 -23.02
C CYS A 327 2.58 -16.65 -23.11
N SER A 328 2.59 -17.20 -24.33
CA SER A 328 2.81 -18.62 -24.63
C SER A 328 4.20 -18.90 -25.21
N CYS A 329 5.16 -17.98 -25.06
CA CYS A 329 6.53 -18.20 -25.49
C CYS A 329 7.14 -19.47 -24.86
N ASP A 330 8.12 -20.07 -25.51
CA ASP A 330 8.76 -21.28 -24.99
C ASP A 330 9.64 -20.98 -23.76
N GLY A 331 9.81 -21.98 -22.89
CA GLY A 331 10.66 -21.89 -21.70
C GLY A 331 9.92 -21.64 -20.38
N ALA A 332 10.58 -21.88 -19.25
CA ALA A 332 10.06 -21.61 -17.91
C ALA A 332 10.42 -20.19 -17.44
N TYR A 333 9.42 -19.41 -17.04
CA TYR A 333 9.63 -18.18 -16.29
C TYR A 333 10.20 -18.54 -14.91
N ALA A 334 11.23 -17.91 -14.34
CA ALA A 334 12.07 -16.80 -14.76
C ALA A 334 13.49 -17.28 -15.15
N ILE A 335 13.60 -18.50 -15.65
CA ILE A 335 14.88 -19.15 -15.92
C ILE A 335 15.24 -19.08 -17.39
N ASP A 336 14.27 -19.43 -18.24
CA ASP A 336 14.46 -19.49 -19.67
C ASP A 336 14.00 -18.18 -20.33
N GLU A 337 13.01 -17.48 -19.75
CA GLU A 337 12.43 -16.24 -20.31
C GLU A 337 11.88 -15.30 -19.22
N MET A 338 11.68 -14.02 -19.60
CA MET A 338 11.29 -12.91 -18.71
C MET A 338 10.18 -12.01 -19.28
N ILE A 339 9.40 -12.52 -20.23
CA ILE A 339 8.48 -11.71 -21.05
C ILE A 339 7.01 -12.12 -20.93
N SER A 340 6.71 -13.36 -20.50
CA SER A 340 5.35 -13.90 -20.53
C SER A 340 4.37 -13.20 -19.58
N ASP A 341 4.86 -12.41 -18.63
CA ASP A 341 4.05 -11.56 -17.74
C ASP A 341 3.72 -10.20 -18.33
N LEU A 342 4.59 -9.64 -19.18
CA LEU A 342 4.49 -8.26 -19.68
C LEU A 342 3.14 -7.90 -20.31
N PRO A 343 2.43 -8.80 -21.03
CA PRO A 343 1.12 -8.46 -21.58
C PRO A 343 -0.05 -8.46 -20.58
N ALA A 344 0.14 -8.89 -19.33
CA ALA A 344 -0.95 -8.98 -18.36
C ALA A 344 -1.71 -7.66 -18.12
N PRO A 345 -1.05 -6.50 -17.94
CA PRO A 345 -1.73 -5.21 -17.75
C PRO A 345 -2.65 -4.84 -18.92
N PHE A 346 -2.32 -5.24 -20.15
CA PHE A 346 -3.16 -5.01 -21.32
C PHE A 346 -4.47 -5.79 -21.22
N PHE A 347 -4.42 -7.09 -20.93
CA PHE A 347 -5.63 -7.91 -20.80
C PHE A 347 -6.50 -7.45 -19.62
N MET A 348 -5.89 -7.11 -18.48
CA MET A 348 -6.62 -6.55 -17.33
C MET A 348 -7.34 -5.25 -17.70
N THR A 349 -6.63 -4.30 -18.32
CA THR A 349 -7.19 -3.00 -18.73
C THR A 349 -8.30 -3.16 -19.77
N LEU A 350 -8.11 -4.07 -20.74
CA LEU A 350 -9.09 -4.36 -21.77
C LEU A 350 -10.39 -4.94 -21.16
N ARG A 351 -10.26 -5.92 -20.26
CA ARG A 351 -11.40 -6.49 -19.53
C ARG A 351 -12.16 -5.43 -18.73
N GLU A 352 -11.46 -4.59 -17.97
CA GLU A 352 -12.08 -3.54 -17.16
C GLU A 352 -12.92 -2.58 -18.00
N HIS A 353 -12.40 -2.15 -19.15
CA HIS A 353 -13.14 -1.26 -20.05
C HIS A 353 -14.33 -1.94 -20.74
N LEU A 354 -14.20 -3.22 -21.09
CA LEU A 354 -15.32 -4.02 -21.61
C LEU A 354 -16.42 -4.18 -20.54
N GLY A 355 -16.03 -4.43 -19.28
CA GLY A 355 -16.93 -4.60 -18.15
C GLY A 355 -17.66 -3.32 -17.72
N ALA A 356 -16.94 -2.20 -17.59
CA ALA A 356 -17.53 -0.90 -17.21
C ALA A 356 -18.58 -0.40 -18.22
N ALA A 357 -18.46 -0.83 -19.48
CA ALA A 357 -19.37 -0.42 -20.53
C ALA A 357 -20.61 -1.33 -20.68
N ALA A 358 -20.63 -2.49 -20.02
CA ALA A 358 -21.78 -3.40 -19.98
C ALA A 358 -22.93 -2.88 -19.10
N THR A 359 -22.70 -1.95 -18.18
CA THR A 359 -23.75 -1.38 -17.32
C THR A 359 -24.53 -0.21 -17.97
N GLY A 360 -24.34 0.06 -19.26
CA GLY A 360 -24.94 1.21 -19.98
C GLY A 360 -25.66 0.86 -21.29
N SER A 361 -26.26 1.85 -21.95
CA SER A 361 -27.06 1.72 -23.19
C SER A 361 -26.28 1.28 -24.45
N LYS A 362 -24.98 0.94 -24.32
CA LYS A 362 -24.08 0.51 -25.41
C LYS A 362 -23.73 -1.00 -25.35
N HIS A 363 -24.51 -1.78 -24.61
CA HIS A 363 -24.29 -3.19 -24.29
C HIS A 363 -24.05 -4.09 -25.53
N ASP A 364 -24.88 -3.97 -26.58
CA ASP A 364 -24.87 -4.92 -27.70
C ASP A 364 -23.62 -4.83 -28.60
N VAL A 365 -23.06 -3.63 -28.78
CA VAL A 365 -21.89 -3.45 -29.66
C VAL A 365 -20.61 -3.93 -28.99
N LEU A 366 -20.44 -3.67 -27.69
CA LEU A 366 -19.26 -4.11 -26.95
C LEU A 366 -19.32 -5.60 -26.60
N SER A 367 -20.51 -6.19 -26.51
CA SER A 367 -20.67 -7.65 -26.45
C SER A 367 -20.07 -8.35 -27.68
N ASN A 368 -20.22 -7.77 -28.88
CA ASN A 368 -19.58 -8.31 -30.09
C ASN A 368 -18.05 -8.22 -30.05
N VAL A 369 -17.51 -7.11 -29.53
CA VAL A 369 -16.06 -6.96 -29.34
C VAL A 369 -15.54 -7.96 -28.31
N ALA A 370 -16.23 -8.09 -27.16
CA ALA A 370 -15.88 -9.06 -26.12
C ALA A 370 -15.87 -10.50 -26.66
N ARG A 371 -16.87 -10.86 -27.48
CA ARG A 371 -16.91 -12.16 -28.17
C ARG A 371 -15.79 -12.35 -29.20
N ALA A 372 -15.33 -11.27 -29.85
CA ALA A 372 -14.24 -11.35 -30.81
C ALA A 372 -12.88 -11.59 -30.13
N VAL A 373 -12.71 -11.14 -28.89
CA VAL A 373 -11.44 -11.27 -28.15
C VAL A 373 -11.42 -12.40 -27.11
N SER A 374 -12.56 -13.03 -26.82
CA SER A 374 -12.69 -14.02 -25.74
C SER A 374 -11.78 -15.24 -25.90
N SER A 375 -11.55 -15.70 -27.13
CA SER A 375 -10.64 -16.83 -27.39
C SER A 375 -9.21 -16.56 -26.93
N TYR A 376 -8.74 -15.32 -27.04
CA TYR A 376 -7.39 -14.95 -26.59
C TYR A 376 -7.26 -15.01 -25.06
N TYR A 377 -8.31 -14.68 -24.30
CA TYR A 377 -8.30 -14.89 -22.84
C TYR A 377 -8.24 -16.38 -22.49
N ALA A 378 -8.92 -17.23 -23.26
CA ALA A 378 -8.79 -18.69 -23.12
C ALA A 378 -7.35 -19.16 -23.38
N ASP A 379 -6.71 -18.64 -24.42
CA ASP A 379 -5.34 -19.02 -24.79
C ASP A 379 -4.34 -18.53 -23.75
N VAL A 380 -4.48 -17.31 -23.24
CA VAL A 380 -3.65 -16.75 -22.17
C VAL A 380 -3.82 -17.53 -20.87
N CYS A 381 -5.05 -17.91 -20.51
CA CYS A 381 -5.33 -18.76 -19.34
C CYS A 381 -4.69 -20.14 -19.49
N ARG A 382 -4.78 -20.75 -20.68
CA ARG A 382 -4.13 -22.04 -20.97
C ARG A 382 -2.61 -21.95 -20.86
N ALA A 383 -2.01 -20.94 -21.47
CA ALA A 383 -0.56 -20.68 -21.38
C ALA A 383 -0.13 -20.47 -19.92
N ALA A 384 -0.95 -19.78 -19.13
CA ALA A 384 -0.67 -19.56 -17.72
C ALA A 384 -0.67 -20.87 -16.89
N VAL A 385 -1.49 -21.87 -17.22
CA VAL A 385 -1.41 -23.20 -16.57
C VAL A 385 -0.01 -23.79 -16.75
N ASP A 386 0.54 -23.69 -17.96
CA ASP A 386 1.86 -24.24 -18.26
C ASP A 386 2.98 -23.44 -17.57
N LYS A 387 2.90 -22.10 -17.64
CA LYS A 387 3.93 -21.19 -17.10
C LYS A 387 3.95 -21.06 -15.58
N MET A 388 2.79 -21.19 -14.92
CA MET A 388 2.67 -21.03 -13.47
C MET A 388 2.73 -22.36 -12.71
N SER A 389 2.73 -23.49 -13.42
CA SER A 389 2.99 -24.79 -12.82
C SER A 389 4.39 -24.80 -12.22
N TYR A 390 4.48 -25.21 -10.96
CA TYR A 390 5.79 -25.42 -10.34
C TYR A 390 6.57 -26.47 -11.14
N PRO A 391 7.89 -26.32 -11.30
CA PRO A 391 8.71 -27.47 -11.63
C PRO A 391 8.64 -28.50 -10.48
N PRO A 392 8.86 -29.80 -10.77
CA PRO A 392 8.97 -30.83 -9.73
C PRO A 392 9.95 -30.43 -8.62
N ALA A 393 9.68 -30.85 -7.38
CA ALA A 393 10.41 -30.36 -6.20
C ALA A 393 11.93 -30.53 -6.30
N ASP A 394 12.40 -31.64 -6.86
CA ASP A 394 13.82 -31.92 -7.09
C ASP A 394 14.48 -30.88 -8.00
N ARG A 395 13.82 -30.51 -9.10
CA ARG A 395 14.28 -29.44 -10.00
C ARG A 395 14.11 -28.06 -9.38
N PHE A 396 13.02 -27.82 -8.63
CA PHE A 396 12.80 -26.54 -7.97
C PHE A 396 13.83 -26.26 -6.88
N ASP A 397 14.35 -27.31 -6.22
CA ASP A 397 15.38 -27.18 -5.20
C ASP A 397 16.71 -26.66 -5.78
N GLU A 398 16.99 -26.91 -7.05
CA GLU A 398 18.16 -26.39 -7.78
C GLU A 398 18.08 -24.88 -8.03
N TYR A 399 16.89 -24.28 -7.97
CA TYR A 399 16.73 -22.84 -8.21
C TYR A 399 17.34 -22.03 -7.06
N ASP A 400 18.03 -20.95 -7.41
CA ASP A 400 18.56 -20.02 -6.41
C ASP A 400 17.45 -19.17 -5.78
N ARG A 401 17.83 -18.36 -4.77
CA ARG A 401 16.87 -17.53 -4.04
C ARG A 401 16.20 -16.48 -4.94
N SER A 402 16.93 -15.91 -5.89
CA SER A 402 16.42 -14.88 -6.80
C SER A 402 15.38 -15.49 -7.76
N GLN A 403 15.70 -16.64 -8.34
CA GLN A 403 14.83 -17.38 -9.25
C GLN A 403 13.53 -17.81 -8.56
N LYS A 404 13.61 -18.35 -7.33
CA LYS A 404 12.43 -18.71 -6.53
C LYS A 404 11.56 -17.49 -6.21
N GLU A 405 12.16 -16.36 -5.87
CA GLU A 405 11.43 -15.13 -5.59
C GLU A 405 10.77 -14.56 -6.85
N GLN A 406 11.44 -14.62 -7.99
CA GLN A 406 10.93 -14.14 -9.27
C GLN A 406 9.75 -14.99 -9.77
N PHE A 407 9.85 -16.32 -9.65
CA PHE A 407 8.72 -17.22 -9.93
C PHE A 407 7.53 -16.98 -9.00
N ALA A 408 7.77 -16.73 -7.71
CA ALA A 408 6.70 -16.39 -6.77
C ALA A 408 6.01 -15.06 -7.13
N ARG A 409 6.79 -14.03 -7.51
CA ARG A 409 6.25 -12.74 -7.99
C ARG A 409 5.43 -12.91 -9.26
N TYR A 410 5.91 -13.72 -10.21
CA TYR A 410 5.17 -14.05 -11.42
C TYR A 410 3.82 -14.68 -11.12
N ARG A 411 3.78 -15.69 -10.25
CA ARG A 411 2.52 -16.34 -9.87
C ARG A 411 1.54 -15.38 -9.21
N MET A 412 2.03 -14.44 -8.41
CA MET A 412 1.19 -13.41 -7.79
C MET A 412 0.69 -12.38 -8.80
N ALA A 413 1.52 -11.93 -9.74
CA ALA A 413 1.13 -10.96 -10.77
C ALA A 413 0.12 -11.53 -11.77
N ARG A 414 0.16 -12.85 -11.98
CA ARG A 414 -0.65 -13.57 -12.98
C ARG A 414 -1.81 -14.36 -12.38
N SER A 415 -2.04 -14.29 -11.06
CA SER A 415 -3.06 -15.10 -10.40
C SER A 415 -4.47 -14.83 -10.94
N GLU A 416 -4.76 -13.58 -11.31
CA GLU A 416 -6.09 -13.16 -11.77
C GLU A 416 -6.43 -13.58 -13.21
N VAL A 417 -5.51 -14.27 -13.91
CA VAL A 417 -5.75 -14.70 -15.30
C VAL A 417 -6.99 -15.60 -15.44
N SER A 418 -7.31 -16.41 -14.41
CA SER A 418 -8.52 -17.22 -14.40
C SER A 418 -9.78 -16.39 -14.19
N ILE A 419 -9.71 -15.32 -13.40
CA ILE A 419 -10.78 -14.34 -13.22
C ILE A 419 -11.02 -13.60 -14.53
N ASP A 420 -9.96 -13.19 -15.22
CA ASP A 420 -10.05 -12.50 -16.51
C ASP A 420 -10.72 -13.39 -17.56
N ALA A 421 -10.30 -14.66 -17.65
CA ALA A 421 -10.93 -15.63 -18.54
C ALA A 421 -12.39 -15.91 -18.14
N TYR A 422 -12.70 -16.06 -16.85
CA TYR A 422 -14.07 -16.27 -16.36
C TYR A 422 -14.97 -15.06 -16.66
N PHE A 423 -14.47 -13.83 -16.51
CA PHE A 423 -15.24 -12.64 -16.88
C PHE A 423 -15.62 -12.63 -18.36
N MET A 424 -14.72 -13.09 -19.22
CA MET A 424 -14.90 -13.04 -20.67
C MET A 424 -15.68 -14.23 -21.24
N MET A 425 -15.59 -15.40 -20.61
CA MET A 425 -16.14 -16.67 -21.14
C MET A 425 -17.15 -17.34 -20.20
N GLY A 426 -17.28 -16.84 -18.96
CA GLY A 426 -18.13 -17.41 -17.93
C GLY A 426 -17.84 -18.89 -17.67
N LYS A 427 -18.90 -19.69 -17.68
CA LYS A 427 -18.93 -21.13 -17.42
C LYS A 427 -17.93 -21.94 -18.27
N ASP A 428 -17.63 -21.51 -19.50
CA ASP A 428 -16.66 -22.21 -20.36
C ASP A 428 -15.26 -22.26 -19.75
N THR A 429 -14.87 -21.24 -18.98
CA THR A 429 -13.60 -21.24 -18.23
C THR A 429 -13.61 -22.31 -17.15
N LEU A 430 -14.71 -22.46 -16.40
CA LEU A 430 -14.82 -23.46 -15.34
C LEU A 430 -14.83 -24.89 -15.90
N GLN A 431 -15.49 -25.10 -17.05
CA GLN A 431 -15.45 -26.37 -17.77
C GLN A 431 -14.04 -26.71 -18.25
N PHE A 432 -13.31 -25.72 -18.77
CA PHE A 432 -11.90 -25.86 -19.12
C PHE A 432 -11.06 -26.26 -17.90
N LEU A 433 -11.20 -25.55 -16.77
CA LEU A 433 -10.45 -25.85 -15.55
C LEU A 433 -10.76 -27.25 -15.01
N ASN A 434 -12.03 -27.68 -15.00
CA ASN A 434 -12.39 -29.05 -14.60
C ASN A 434 -11.78 -30.12 -15.52
N ARG A 435 -11.76 -29.86 -16.84
CA ARG A 435 -11.15 -30.78 -17.81
C ARG A 435 -9.63 -30.87 -17.62
N GLU A 436 -8.95 -29.74 -17.46
CA GLU A 436 -7.51 -29.71 -17.19
C GLU A 436 -7.17 -30.37 -15.86
N LEU A 437 -7.98 -30.13 -14.81
CA LEU A 437 -7.81 -30.75 -13.51
C LEU A 437 -7.95 -32.27 -13.60
N GLY A 438 -9.02 -32.77 -14.23
CA GLY A 438 -9.21 -34.21 -14.42
C GLY A 438 -8.07 -34.87 -15.19
N SER A 439 -7.62 -34.24 -16.29
CA SER A 439 -6.49 -34.69 -17.10
C SER A 439 -5.17 -34.73 -16.33
N ALA A 440 -4.89 -33.70 -15.52
CA ALA A 440 -3.68 -33.64 -14.69
C ALA A 440 -3.68 -34.72 -13.60
N ILE A 441 -4.84 -34.95 -12.94
CA ILE A 441 -5.02 -36.00 -11.95
C ILE A 441 -4.82 -37.39 -12.59
N ASP A 442 -5.41 -37.64 -13.76
CA ASP A 442 -5.28 -38.92 -14.48
C ASP A 442 -3.81 -39.23 -14.84
N LYS A 443 -3.02 -38.19 -15.14
CA LYS A 443 -1.59 -38.31 -15.45
C LYS A 443 -0.69 -38.38 -14.22
N GLY A 444 -1.21 -38.07 -13.02
CA GLY A 444 -0.42 -37.98 -11.79
C GLY A 444 0.52 -36.76 -11.75
N ASP A 445 0.24 -35.71 -12.52
CA ASP A 445 1.04 -34.48 -12.54
C ASP A 445 0.61 -33.57 -11.38
N LEU A 446 1.29 -33.72 -10.24
CA LEU A 446 0.96 -32.98 -9.02
C LEU A 446 1.13 -31.46 -9.18
N CYS A 447 2.13 -31.02 -9.95
CA CYS A 447 2.42 -29.60 -10.11
C CYS A 447 1.40 -28.91 -11.00
N ARG A 448 1.03 -29.54 -12.11
CA ARG A 448 -0.06 -29.05 -12.96
C ARG A 448 -1.40 -29.09 -12.24
N THR A 449 -1.68 -30.18 -11.51
CA THR A 449 -2.90 -30.30 -10.70
C THR A 449 -3.00 -29.15 -9.69
N GLU A 450 -1.88 -28.81 -9.03
CA GLU A 450 -1.81 -27.68 -8.09
C GLU A 450 -2.08 -26.35 -8.78
N CYS A 451 -1.48 -26.10 -9.94
CA CYS A 451 -1.69 -24.85 -10.68
C CYS A 451 -3.15 -24.65 -11.10
N VAL A 452 -3.80 -25.72 -11.59
CA VAL A 452 -5.23 -25.64 -11.96
C VAL A 452 -6.11 -25.45 -10.72
N MET A 453 -5.75 -26.07 -9.58
CA MET A 453 -6.43 -25.84 -8.31
C MET A 453 -6.25 -24.40 -7.81
N PHE A 454 -5.07 -23.81 -8.00
CA PHE A 454 -4.79 -22.41 -7.68
C PHE A 454 -5.65 -21.43 -8.52
N PHE A 455 -5.91 -21.76 -9.78
CA PHE A 455 -6.83 -20.98 -10.62
C PHE A 455 -8.29 -21.09 -10.19
N TRP A 456 -8.69 -22.28 -9.71
CA TRP A 456 -9.99 -22.51 -9.07
C TRP A 456 -10.13 -21.71 -7.77
N GLU A 457 -9.10 -21.73 -6.91
CA GLU A 457 -9.06 -20.92 -5.68
C GLU A 457 -9.25 -19.43 -6.02
N THR A 458 -8.54 -18.93 -7.03
CA THR A 458 -8.54 -17.50 -7.37
C THR A 458 -9.88 -17.02 -7.93
N VAL A 459 -10.61 -17.86 -8.67
CA VAL A 459 -11.92 -17.50 -9.23
C VAL A 459 -13.07 -17.70 -8.24
N ALA A 460 -12.87 -18.46 -7.16
CA ALA A 460 -13.93 -18.92 -6.25
C ALA A 460 -14.81 -17.80 -5.67
N ASP A 461 -14.22 -16.64 -5.31
CA ASP A 461 -14.94 -15.50 -4.74
C ASP A 461 -15.83 -14.75 -5.77
N TYR A 462 -15.71 -15.07 -7.06
CA TYR A 462 -16.47 -14.46 -8.16
C TYR A 462 -17.57 -15.38 -8.71
N LEU A 463 -17.70 -16.59 -8.17
CA LEU A 463 -18.70 -17.56 -8.59
C LEU A 463 -20.06 -17.28 -7.95
N SER A 464 -21.11 -17.84 -8.55
CA SER A 464 -22.50 -17.67 -8.13
C SER A 464 -23.27 -18.98 -8.18
N GLU A 465 -24.56 -18.93 -7.81
CA GLU A 465 -25.46 -20.08 -7.91
C GLU A 465 -25.58 -20.64 -9.35
N ALA A 466 -25.32 -19.81 -10.38
CA ALA A 466 -25.35 -20.25 -11.77
C ALA A 466 -24.23 -21.27 -12.11
N ASP A 467 -23.19 -21.31 -11.29
CA ASP A 467 -21.95 -22.08 -11.52
C ASP A 467 -21.93 -23.41 -10.75
N TYR A 468 -22.98 -23.73 -9.99
CA TYR A 468 -23.06 -24.93 -9.17
C TYR A 468 -22.74 -26.25 -9.92
N PRO A 469 -23.16 -26.47 -11.18
CA PRO A 469 -22.80 -27.71 -11.88
C PRO A 469 -21.28 -27.91 -11.99
N GLU A 470 -20.53 -26.85 -12.26
CA GLU A 470 -19.08 -26.89 -12.37
C GLU A 470 -18.41 -26.97 -11.01
N ILE A 471 -18.95 -26.28 -9.99
CA ILE A 471 -18.48 -26.38 -8.60
C ILE A 471 -18.62 -27.81 -8.09
N CYS A 472 -19.79 -28.45 -8.29
CA CYS A 472 -20.00 -29.84 -7.91
C CYS A 472 -19.04 -30.79 -8.63
N GLY A 473 -18.84 -30.60 -9.94
CA GLY A 473 -17.84 -31.36 -10.70
C GLY A 473 -16.41 -31.18 -10.17
N ASN A 474 -16.05 -29.98 -9.71
CA ASN A 474 -14.76 -29.72 -9.08
C ASN A 474 -14.61 -30.46 -7.73
N LEU A 475 -15.66 -30.47 -6.89
CA LEU A 475 -15.65 -31.19 -5.61
C LEU A 475 -15.53 -32.71 -5.81
N GLU A 476 -16.20 -33.27 -6.83
CA GLU A 476 -16.03 -34.67 -7.22
C GLU A 476 -14.57 -34.98 -7.61
N LEU A 477 -13.92 -34.09 -8.37
CA LEU A 477 -12.49 -34.24 -8.69
C LEU A 477 -11.61 -34.13 -7.44
N CYS A 478 -11.93 -33.23 -6.51
CA CYS A 478 -11.22 -33.10 -5.23
C CYS A 478 -11.28 -34.39 -4.38
N THR A 479 -12.35 -35.19 -4.52
CA THR A 479 -12.45 -36.50 -3.85
C THR A 479 -11.28 -37.42 -4.19
N ARG A 480 -10.81 -37.35 -5.44
CA ARG A 480 -9.69 -38.14 -5.94
C ARG A 480 -8.36 -37.71 -5.33
N LEU A 481 -8.28 -36.50 -4.77
CA LEU A 481 -7.10 -35.94 -4.12
C LEU A 481 -7.01 -36.28 -2.63
N SER A 482 -8.06 -36.86 -2.02
CA SER A 482 -8.10 -37.19 -0.58
C SER A 482 -7.04 -38.21 -0.12
N SER A 483 -6.41 -38.92 -1.06
CA SER A 483 -5.42 -39.97 -0.80
C SER A 483 -4.04 -39.68 -1.40
N ILE A 484 -3.75 -38.41 -1.75
CA ILE A 484 -2.42 -38.03 -2.24
C ILE A 484 -1.34 -38.34 -1.19
N GLY A 485 -0.21 -38.86 -1.66
CA GLY A 485 0.94 -39.22 -0.82
C GLY A 485 1.59 -38.02 -0.12
N GLU A 486 2.66 -38.29 0.63
CA GLU A 486 3.47 -37.27 1.30
C GLU A 486 4.67 -36.82 0.46
N GLY A 487 5.12 -35.57 0.64
CA GLY A 487 6.23 -34.97 -0.11
C GLY A 487 5.96 -33.50 -0.48
N ALA A 488 6.99 -32.75 -0.86
CA ALA A 488 6.88 -31.30 -1.08
C ALA A 488 5.80 -30.91 -2.10
N ASP A 489 5.73 -31.58 -3.25
CA ASP A 489 4.73 -31.28 -4.29
C ASP A 489 3.32 -31.68 -3.85
N ALA A 490 3.18 -32.82 -3.17
CA ALA A 490 1.89 -33.28 -2.66
C ALA A 490 1.39 -32.42 -1.49
N ASP A 491 2.29 -31.97 -0.60
CA ASP A 491 2.01 -31.02 0.49
C ASP A 491 1.54 -29.68 -0.07
N ARG A 492 2.19 -29.21 -1.14
CA ARG A 492 1.82 -27.97 -1.82
C ARG A 492 0.43 -28.06 -2.44
N LEU A 493 0.17 -29.13 -3.21
CA LEU A 493 -1.16 -29.41 -3.76
C LEU A 493 -2.21 -29.48 -2.65
N ALA A 494 -1.96 -30.22 -1.57
CA ALA A 494 -2.89 -30.33 -0.44
C ALA A 494 -3.22 -28.96 0.17
N ASN A 495 -2.22 -28.11 0.40
CA ASN A 495 -2.42 -26.76 0.91
C ASN A 495 -3.29 -25.91 -0.04
N THR A 496 -3.01 -25.94 -1.34
CA THR A 496 -3.82 -25.22 -2.35
C THR A 496 -5.25 -25.75 -2.39
N THR A 497 -5.46 -27.07 -2.30
CA THR A 497 -6.80 -27.67 -2.20
C THR A 497 -7.53 -27.21 -0.94
N MET A 498 -6.87 -27.14 0.23
CA MET A 498 -7.52 -26.66 1.46
C MET A 498 -7.97 -25.19 1.33
N LYS A 499 -7.14 -24.33 0.72
CA LYS A 499 -7.48 -22.93 0.47
C LYS A 499 -8.64 -22.77 -0.51
N HIS A 500 -8.64 -23.56 -1.59
CA HIS A 500 -9.75 -23.61 -2.54
C HIS A 500 -11.07 -24.00 -1.86
N LEU A 501 -11.07 -25.09 -1.08
CA LEU A 501 -12.25 -25.51 -0.31
C LEU A 501 -12.69 -24.43 0.70
N HIS A 502 -11.76 -23.68 1.28
CA HIS A 502 -12.08 -22.54 2.14
C HIS A 502 -12.77 -21.41 1.36
N ALA A 503 -12.25 -21.06 0.17
CA ALA A 503 -12.83 -20.01 -0.67
C ALA A 503 -14.26 -20.36 -1.13
N LEU A 504 -14.50 -21.63 -1.48
CA LEU A 504 -15.85 -22.12 -1.83
C LEU A 504 -16.83 -22.23 -0.65
N SER A 505 -16.40 -21.98 0.59
CA SER A 505 -17.24 -22.22 1.78
C SER A 505 -18.59 -21.49 1.72
N HIS A 506 -18.61 -20.24 1.27
CA HIS A 506 -19.84 -19.45 1.20
C HIS A 506 -20.88 -20.07 0.23
N LEU A 507 -20.46 -20.50 -0.96
CA LEU A 507 -21.33 -21.14 -1.95
C LEU A 507 -21.79 -22.53 -1.51
N VAL A 508 -20.90 -23.30 -0.88
CA VAL A 508 -21.25 -24.63 -0.35
C VAL A 508 -22.30 -24.52 0.77
N GLN A 509 -22.18 -23.52 1.63
CA GLN A 509 -23.07 -23.30 2.78
C GLN A 509 -24.44 -22.71 2.38
N GLU A 510 -24.52 -21.99 1.26
CA GLU A 510 -25.76 -21.39 0.75
C GLU A 510 -26.54 -22.32 -0.21
N HIS A 511 -25.94 -23.42 -0.68
CA HIS A 511 -26.58 -24.36 -1.59
C HIS A 511 -27.79 -25.10 -0.99
N ASP A 512 -28.78 -25.44 -1.82
CA ASP A 512 -30.00 -26.18 -1.38
C ASP A 512 -29.69 -27.49 -0.64
N ASN A 513 -28.64 -28.20 -1.08
CA ASN A 513 -28.12 -29.43 -0.46
C ASN A 513 -26.90 -29.18 0.45
N ALA A 514 -26.78 -28.00 1.09
CA ALA A 514 -25.62 -27.63 1.91
C ALA A 514 -25.22 -28.71 2.92
N ALA A 515 -26.19 -29.38 3.57
CA ALA A 515 -25.89 -30.40 4.57
C ALA A 515 -25.07 -31.59 4.02
N GLU A 516 -25.33 -32.01 2.77
CA GLU A 516 -24.57 -33.09 2.12
C GLU A 516 -23.22 -32.59 1.63
N LEU A 517 -23.18 -31.40 1.01
CA LEU A 517 -21.94 -30.82 0.47
C LEU A 517 -20.94 -30.44 1.57
N GLU A 518 -21.40 -29.86 2.67
CA GLU A 518 -20.56 -29.60 3.85
C GLU A 518 -19.99 -30.90 4.41
N GLY A 519 -20.83 -31.93 4.57
CA GLY A 519 -20.38 -33.24 5.03
C GLY A 519 -19.34 -33.85 4.09
N HIS A 520 -19.53 -33.69 2.78
CA HIS A 520 -18.56 -34.11 1.77
C HIS A 520 -17.23 -33.37 1.91
N VAL A 521 -17.25 -32.03 1.93
CA VAL A 521 -16.03 -31.21 2.05
C VAL A 521 -15.29 -31.49 3.36
N ILE A 522 -16.00 -31.62 4.48
CA ILE A 522 -15.38 -31.96 5.76
C ILE A 522 -14.63 -33.29 5.66
N ARG A 523 -15.21 -34.32 5.04
CA ARG A 523 -14.52 -35.61 4.81
C ARG A 523 -13.27 -35.49 3.94
N LEU A 524 -13.22 -34.53 3.01
CA LEU A 524 -12.02 -34.24 2.23
C LEU A 524 -10.91 -33.58 3.06
N VAL A 525 -11.28 -32.76 4.04
CA VAL A 525 -10.33 -32.01 4.88
C VAL A 525 -9.72 -32.88 5.98
N LEU A 526 -10.52 -33.75 6.61
CA LEU A 526 -10.11 -34.51 7.79
C LEU A 526 -8.79 -35.29 7.67
N PRO A 527 -8.47 -35.98 6.56
CA PRO A 527 -7.19 -36.68 6.41
C PRO A 527 -5.95 -35.77 6.55
N PHE A 528 -6.08 -34.49 6.17
CA PHE A 528 -4.97 -33.54 6.16
C PHE A 528 -4.72 -32.86 7.50
N VAL A 529 -5.66 -32.96 8.46
CA VAL A 529 -5.50 -32.35 9.80
C VAL A 529 -4.27 -32.94 10.52
N SER A 530 -4.02 -34.24 10.36
CA SER A 530 -2.88 -34.91 11.01
C SER A 530 -1.55 -34.72 10.26
N ARG A 531 -1.55 -34.11 9.07
CA ARG A 531 -0.36 -33.93 8.22
C ARG A 531 0.31 -32.61 8.53
N LYS A 532 1.47 -32.64 9.19
CA LYS A 532 2.15 -31.46 9.78
C LYS A 532 2.38 -30.28 8.82
N SER A 533 2.68 -30.54 7.55
CA SER A 533 2.91 -29.54 6.51
C SER A 533 1.63 -28.88 5.96
N VAL A 534 0.46 -29.44 6.27
CA VAL A 534 -0.85 -29.02 5.75
C VAL A 534 -1.84 -28.66 6.87
N SER A 535 -1.60 -29.14 8.09
CA SER A 535 -2.53 -29.07 9.23
C SER A 535 -3.05 -27.67 9.52
N LYS A 536 -2.23 -26.63 9.30
CA LYS A 536 -2.65 -25.23 9.46
C LYS A 536 -3.80 -24.86 8.51
N GLU A 537 -3.64 -25.08 7.21
CA GLU A 537 -4.71 -24.75 6.25
C GLU A 537 -5.89 -25.71 6.39
N ALA A 538 -5.64 -26.99 6.70
CA ALA A 538 -6.71 -27.95 6.95
C ALA A 538 -7.60 -27.54 8.16
N LEU A 539 -7.00 -27.14 9.29
CA LEU A 539 -7.74 -26.67 10.47
C LEU A 539 -8.48 -25.35 10.20
N ARG A 540 -7.86 -24.42 9.47
CA ARG A 540 -8.50 -23.17 9.06
C ARG A 540 -9.73 -23.42 8.18
N THR A 541 -9.63 -24.32 7.20
CA THR A 541 -10.75 -24.71 6.35
C THR A 541 -11.83 -25.41 7.16
N LEU A 542 -11.45 -26.36 8.01
CA LEU A 542 -12.38 -27.07 8.88
C LEU A 542 -13.13 -26.12 9.82
N GLU A 543 -12.43 -25.19 10.47
CA GLU A 543 -13.01 -24.19 11.36
C GLU A 543 -14.11 -23.38 10.66
N LYS A 544 -13.85 -22.93 9.41
CA LYS A 544 -14.81 -22.16 8.63
C LYS A 544 -16.14 -22.92 8.46
N TYR A 545 -16.07 -24.19 8.10
CA TYR A 545 -17.26 -25.02 7.95
C TYR A 545 -17.98 -25.29 9.28
N VAL A 546 -17.24 -25.62 10.35
CA VAL A 546 -17.89 -25.98 11.63
C VAL A 546 -18.40 -24.77 12.44
N SER A 547 -17.84 -23.58 12.20
CA SER A 547 -18.19 -22.36 12.96
C SER A 547 -19.61 -21.84 12.72
N GLU A 548 -20.23 -22.19 11.58
CA GLU A 548 -21.61 -21.83 11.25
C GLU A 548 -22.65 -22.70 11.99
N ARG A 549 -22.25 -23.86 12.53
CA ARG A 549 -23.14 -24.78 13.28
C ARG A 549 -24.39 -25.18 12.48
N SER A 550 -24.21 -25.41 11.19
CA SER A 550 -25.23 -25.95 10.30
C SER A 550 -25.65 -27.37 10.72
N LYS A 551 -26.86 -27.78 10.30
CA LYS A 551 -27.36 -29.14 10.57
C LYS A 551 -26.51 -30.22 9.89
N GLY A 552 -25.80 -29.91 8.81
CA GLY A 552 -24.91 -30.84 8.09
C GLY A 552 -23.75 -31.34 8.94
N ILE A 553 -23.21 -30.49 9.82
CA ILE A 553 -22.11 -30.83 10.73
C ILE A 553 -22.48 -32.00 11.65
N MET A 554 -23.75 -32.15 12.03
CA MET A 554 -24.17 -33.25 12.92
C MET A 554 -23.93 -34.65 12.33
N VAL A 555 -23.85 -34.77 11.00
CA VAL A 555 -23.58 -36.04 10.31
C VAL A 555 -22.11 -36.45 10.41
N VAL A 556 -21.21 -35.48 10.50
CA VAL A 556 -19.75 -35.68 10.51
C VAL A 556 -19.09 -35.26 11.82
N GLY A 557 -19.88 -34.82 12.81
CA GLY A 557 -19.37 -34.22 14.04
C GLY A 557 -18.56 -35.19 14.91
N ASP A 558 -18.89 -36.48 14.90
CA ASP A 558 -18.09 -37.50 15.61
C ASP A 558 -16.70 -37.66 14.96
N ASP A 559 -16.64 -37.74 13.63
CA ASP A 559 -15.39 -37.84 12.86
C ASP A 559 -14.50 -36.62 13.13
N VAL A 560 -15.08 -35.40 13.10
CA VAL A 560 -14.39 -34.14 13.42
C VAL A 560 -13.87 -34.15 14.85
N SER A 561 -14.70 -34.53 15.82
CA SER A 561 -14.32 -34.54 17.23
C SER A 561 -13.17 -35.51 17.48
N GLN A 562 -13.21 -36.70 16.87
CA GLN A 562 -12.17 -37.72 17.03
C GLN A 562 -10.82 -37.28 16.47
N VAL A 563 -10.80 -36.76 15.23
CA VAL A 563 -9.57 -36.31 14.56
C VAL A 563 -8.97 -35.11 15.29
N CYS A 564 -9.77 -34.10 15.60
CA CYS A 564 -9.31 -32.91 16.30
C CYS A 564 -8.87 -33.20 17.75
N TYR A 565 -9.54 -34.13 18.45
CA TYR A 565 -9.13 -34.54 19.80
C TYR A 565 -7.77 -35.24 19.78
N SER A 566 -7.56 -36.14 18.81
CA SER A 566 -6.28 -36.82 18.64
C SER A 566 -5.15 -35.82 18.32
N PHE A 567 -5.43 -34.83 17.47
CA PHE A 567 -4.48 -33.76 17.15
C PHE A 567 -4.18 -32.86 18.36
N PHE A 568 -5.20 -32.51 19.14
CA PHE A 568 -5.07 -31.68 20.34
C PHE A 568 -4.27 -32.37 21.45
N MET A 569 -4.42 -33.68 21.61
CA MET A 569 -3.71 -34.45 22.64
C MET A 569 -2.25 -34.76 22.30
N ASP A 570 -1.81 -34.59 21.05
CA ASP A 570 -0.41 -34.79 20.67
C ASP A 570 0.43 -33.55 20.99
N ASP A 571 1.27 -33.64 22.03
CA ASP A 571 2.15 -32.56 22.47
C ASP A 571 3.25 -32.19 21.48
N ARG A 572 3.45 -32.97 20.41
CA ARG A 572 4.40 -32.64 19.32
C ARG A 572 3.86 -31.60 18.34
N ASN A 573 2.54 -31.35 18.38
CA ASN A 573 1.90 -30.36 17.53
C ASN A 573 2.05 -28.95 18.09
N ASP A 574 2.05 -27.96 17.19
CA ASP A 574 2.12 -26.55 17.56
C ASP A 574 0.93 -26.15 18.45
N GLN A 575 1.21 -25.40 19.53
CA GLN A 575 0.20 -25.02 20.51
C GLN A 575 -0.94 -24.19 19.90
N ALA A 576 -0.67 -23.30 18.94
CA ALA A 576 -1.73 -22.52 18.31
C ALA A 576 -2.65 -23.41 17.49
N LEU A 577 -2.09 -24.35 16.72
CA LEU A 577 -2.88 -25.32 15.94
C LEU A 577 -3.68 -26.27 16.83
N ARG A 578 -3.13 -26.66 17.99
CA ARG A 578 -3.88 -27.45 18.98
C ARG A 578 -5.11 -26.68 19.48
N LEU A 579 -4.99 -25.38 19.72
CA LEU A 579 -6.14 -24.54 20.10
C LEU A 579 -7.17 -24.39 18.96
N GLU A 580 -6.75 -24.32 17.70
CA GLU A 580 -7.66 -24.33 16.53
C GLU A 580 -8.44 -25.65 16.43
N ALA A 581 -7.77 -26.79 16.65
CA ALA A 581 -8.43 -28.09 16.72
C ALA A 581 -9.45 -28.15 17.88
N LEU A 582 -9.07 -27.64 19.06
CA LEU A 582 -9.98 -27.55 20.21
C LEU A 582 -11.20 -26.66 19.92
N LYS A 583 -11.00 -25.58 19.16
CA LYS A 583 -12.08 -24.67 18.74
C LYS A 583 -13.09 -25.39 17.86
N CYS A 584 -12.61 -26.21 16.91
CA CYS A 584 -13.45 -27.06 16.07
C CYS A 584 -14.28 -28.05 16.91
N ILE A 585 -13.65 -28.70 17.91
CA ILE A 585 -14.36 -29.56 18.87
C ILE A 585 -15.45 -28.77 19.59
N GLY A 586 -15.12 -27.59 20.11
CA GLY A 586 -16.07 -26.74 20.82
C GLY A 586 -17.27 -26.32 19.98
N TYR A 587 -17.07 -26.03 18.69
CA TYR A 587 -18.17 -25.73 17.78
C TYR A 587 -19.11 -26.93 17.58
N VAL A 588 -18.56 -28.13 17.36
CA VAL A 588 -19.36 -29.36 17.23
C VAL A 588 -20.10 -29.67 18.53
N LEU A 589 -19.43 -29.56 19.68
CA LEU A 589 -20.04 -29.84 20.98
C LEU A 589 -21.14 -28.84 21.34
N SER A 590 -21.05 -27.57 20.90
CA SER A 590 -22.08 -26.56 21.14
C SER A 590 -23.46 -26.92 20.55
N MET A 591 -23.51 -27.90 19.64
CA MET A 591 -24.74 -28.41 19.03
C MET A 591 -25.33 -29.65 19.73
N ARG A 592 -24.65 -30.18 20.75
CA ARG A 592 -25.05 -31.39 21.48
C ARG A 592 -25.70 -31.07 22.84
N PRO A 593 -26.47 -32.00 23.43
CA PRO A 593 -27.02 -31.84 24.78
C PRO A 593 -25.91 -31.65 25.84
N SER A 594 -26.14 -30.78 26.83
CA SER A 594 -25.14 -30.37 27.83
C SER A 594 -24.51 -31.53 28.63
N ASN A 595 -25.26 -32.59 28.90
CA ASN A 595 -24.78 -33.75 29.67
C ASN A 595 -23.67 -34.52 28.94
N ASP A 596 -23.81 -34.69 27.63
CA ASP A 596 -22.82 -35.41 26.80
C ASP A 596 -21.57 -34.55 26.60
N VAL A 597 -21.76 -33.24 26.46
CA VAL A 597 -20.68 -32.25 26.31
C VAL A 597 -19.78 -32.23 27.54
N MET A 598 -20.35 -32.19 28.75
CA MET A 598 -19.57 -32.11 29.99
C MET A 598 -18.77 -33.39 30.27
N ALA A 599 -19.24 -34.57 29.86
CA ALA A 599 -18.47 -35.81 29.99
C ALA A 599 -17.16 -35.76 29.19
N ILE A 600 -17.20 -35.18 27.98
CA ILE A 600 -16.03 -35.03 27.10
C ILE A 600 -15.13 -33.90 27.60
N LEU A 601 -15.70 -32.75 27.95
CA LEU A 601 -14.94 -31.58 28.40
C LEU A 601 -14.25 -31.80 29.74
N ASN A 602 -14.85 -32.56 30.68
CA ASN A 602 -14.18 -32.89 31.95
C ASN A 602 -12.85 -33.62 31.74
N ASN A 603 -12.74 -34.48 30.72
CA ASN A 603 -11.49 -35.16 30.38
C ASN A 603 -10.43 -34.20 29.84
N VAL A 604 -10.85 -33.12 29.17
CA VAL A 604 -9.96 -32.07 28.65
C VAL A 604 -9.56 -31.08 29.75
N ILE A 605 -10.51 -30.68 30.60
CA ILE A 605 -10.36 -29.55 31.53
C ILE A 605 -9.73 -29.97 32.87
N ALA A 606 -10.11 -31.12 33.43
CA ALA A 606 -9.72 -31.52 34.77
C ALA A 606 -8.19 -31.67 34.99
N PRO A 607 -7.39 -32.17 34.02
CA PRO A 607 -5.94 -32.18 34.14
C PRO A 607 -5.35 -30.77 34.28
N HIS A 608 -5.81 -29.82 33.46
CA HIS A 608 -5.27 -28.46 33.43
C HIS A 608 -5.72 -27.61 34.63
N LEU A 609 -6.96 -27.77 35.12
CA LEU A 609 -7.38 -27.09 36.35
C LEU A 609 -6.58 -27.53 37.58
N ARG A 610 -6.25 -28.82 37.68
CA ARG A 610 -5.43 -29.34 38.79
C ARG A 610 -4.01 -28.78 38.76
N ASP A 611 -3.40 -28.73 37.59
CA ASP A 611 -2.03 -28.23 37.40
C ASP A 611 -1.94 -26.70 37.62
N LEU A 612 -2.95 -25.94 37.20
CA LEU A 612 -3.03 -24.50 37.46
C LEU A 612 -3.22 -24.18 38.96
N GLY A 613 -3.93 -25.03 39.71
CA GLY A 613 -4.20 -24.85 41.13
C GLY A 613 -3.06 -25.26 42.07
N THR A 614 -2.06 -26.02 41.59
CA THR A 614 -0.87 -26.38 42.36
C THR A 614 0.16 -25.24 42.31
N GLY A 615 0.41 -24.62 43.46
CA GLY A 615 1.35 -23.50 43.64
C GLY A 615 2.83 -23.87 43.50
N GLU A 616 3.19 -24.69 42.52
CA GLU A 616 4.59 -25.02 42.22
C GLU A 616 5.36 -23.77 41.78
N SER A 617 6.62 -23.71 42.21
CA SER A 617 7.48 -22.54 42.09
C SER A 617 7.73 -22.15 40.62
N MET A 618 7.32 -20.93 40.25
CA MET A 618 7.41 -20.36 38.89
C MET A 618 8.86 -19.94 38.53
N ILE A 619 9.80 -20.89 38.51
CA ILE A 619 11.24 -20.58 38.35
C ILE A 619 11.73 -20.72 36.90
N SER A 620 11.00 -21.41 36.01
CA SER A 620 11.43 -21.65 34.62
C SER A 620 10.49 -21.07 33.54
N ASP A 621 11.06 -20.56 32.45
CA ASP A 621 10.31 -20.01 31.30
C ASP A 621 9.38 -21.05 30.65
N GLY A 622 9.77 -22.33 30.65
CA GLY A 622 8.94 -23.43 30.12
C GLY A 622 7.66 -23.66 30.93
N THR A 623 7.71 -23.46 32.26
CA THR A 623 6.53 -23.55 33.15
C THR A 623 5.56 -22.40 32.90
N VAL A 624 6.07 -21.20 32.60
CA VAL A 624 5.24 -20.01 32.29
C VAL A 624 4.47 -20.22 31.00
N GLU A 625 5.11 -20.71 29.93
CA GLU A 625 4.45 -20.92 28.65
C GLU A 625 3.42 -22.06 28.70
N ALA A 626 3.71 -23.13 29.44
CA ALA A 626 2.74 -24.20 29.68
C ALA A 626 1.46 -23.67 30.35
N LYS A 627 1.60 -22.82 31.39
CA LYS A 627 0.44 -22.21 32.07
C LYS A 627 -0.33 -21.23 31.17
N LYS A 628 0.35 -20.46 30.31
CA LYS A 628 -0.32 -19.60 29.31
C LYS A 628 -1.14 -20.41 28.32
N PHE A 629 -0.59 -21.52 27.83
CA PHE A 629 -1.32 -22.44 26.94
C PHE A 629 -2.56 -23.02 27.64
N GLN A 630 -2.41 -23.46 28.90
CA GLN A 630 -3.53 -23.99 29.70
C GLN A 630 -4.66 -22.97 29.90
N ILE A 631 -4.33 -21.70 30.18
CA ILE A 631 -5.35 -20.64 30.28
C ILE A 631 -6.01 -20.40 28.91
N SER A 632 -5.24 -20.49 27.82
CA SER A 632 -5.74 -20.30 26.46
C SER A 632 -6.73 -21.39 26.02
N ILE A 633 -6.65 -22.60 26.59
CA ILE A 633 -7.67 -23.66 26.42
C ILE A 633 -9.04 -23.16 26.87
N PHE A 634 -9.13 -22.53 28.04
CA PHE A 634 -10.41 -21.97 28.54
C PHE A 634 -10.91 -20.83 27.67
N ALA A 635 -10.02 -19.91 27.28
CA ALA A 635 -10.37 -18.82 26.35
C ALA A 635 -10.96 -19.36 25.05
N CYS A 636 -10.34 -20.41 24.48
CA CYS A 636 -10.83 -21.09 23.29
C CYS A 636 -12.22 -21.70 23.52
N LEU A 637 -12.39 -22.50 24.58
CA LEU A 637 -13.66 -23.13 24.92
C LEU A 637 -14.80 -22.12 25.13
N PHE A 638 -14.54 -21.00 25.81
CA PHE A 638 -15.54 -19.93 25.98
C PHE A 638 -15.99 -19.34 24.64
N SER A 639 -15.07 -19.20 23.68
CA SER A 639 -15.39 -18.65 22.36
C SER A 639 -16.14 -19.62 21.44
N SER A 640 -15.93 -20.92 21.60
CA SER A 640 -16.49 -21.95 20.72
C SER A 640 -17.80 -22.57 21.21
N LEU A 641 -17.98 -22.69 22.54
CA LEU A 641 -19.14 -23.33 23.17
C LEU A 641 -20.38 -22.43 23.27
N ASN A 642 -20.38 -21.24 22.67
CA ASN A 642 -21.54 -20.35 22.69
C ASN A 642 -22.71 -20.92 21.85
N SER A 643 -23.94 -20.75 22.35
CA SER A 643 -25.16 -21.17 21.65
C SER A 643 -25.65 -20.06 20.71
N LYS A 644 -25.52 -20.24 19.39
CA LYS A 644 -26.07 -19.29 18.38
C LYS A 644 -27.58 -19.44 18.13
N GLY A 645 -28.22 -20.52 18.61
CA GLY A 645 -29.64 -20.81 18.36
C GLY A 645 -30.57 -20.34 19.49
N GLY A 646 -31.35 -19.29 19.25
CA GLY A 646 -32.36 -18.77 20.18
C GLY A 646 -33.68 -19.56 20.23
N GLY A 647 -33.65 -20.89 20.13
CA GLY A 647 -34.86 -21.71 20.12
C GLY A 647 -34.73 -22.97 20.97
N ASP A 648 -35.53 -23.04 22.03
CA ASP A 648 -35.96 -24.26 22.75
C ASP A 648 -34.93 -25.39 22.92
N THR A 649 -33.83 -25.10 23.62
CA THR A 649 -33.08 -26.15 24.31
C THR A 649 -33.45 -26.14 25.78
N ASP A 650 -33.69 -27.34 26.29
CA ASP A 650 -34.21 -27.69 27.62
C ASP A 650 -33.61 -26.81 28.74
N ARG A 651 -34.43 -25.92 29.32
CA ARG A 651 -34.06 -24.94 30.37
C ARG A 651 -33.69 -25.58 31.73
N THR A 652 -33.48 -26.89 31.77
CA THR A 652 -33.31 -27.67 32.99
C THR A 652 -31.86 -27.75 33.47
N HIS A 653 -30.88 -27.44 32.62
CA HIS A 653 -29.45 -27.55 32.96
C HIS A 653 -28.62 -26.33 32.54
N ASP A 654 -27.68 -25.93 33.40
CA ASP A 654 -26.75 -24.84 33.12
C ASP A 654 -25.90 -25.13 31.86
N PRO A 655 -25.69 -24.15 30.97
CA PRO A 655 -24.86 -24.31 29.78
C PRO A 655 -23.40 -24.69 30.13
N PRO A 656 -22.72 -25.52 29.30
CA PRO A 656 -21.34 -25.93 29.55
C PRO A 656 -20.36 -24.76 29.76
N SER A 657 -20.52 -23.66 29.02
CA SER A 657 -19.68 -22.46 29.18
C SER A 657 -19.82 -21.80 30.56
N VAL A 658 -21.01 -21.84 31.16
CA VAL A 658 -21.29 -21.32 32.51
C VAL A 658 -20.65 -22.23 33.56
N ILE A 659 -20.77 -23.55 33.40
CA ILE A 659 -20.16 -24.52 34.32
C ILE A 659 -18.64 -24.38 34.34
N ILE A 660 -18.02 -24.28 33.15
CA ILE A 660 -16.58 -24.11 33.01
C ILE A 660 -16.13 -22.78 33.63
N PHE A 661 -16.89 -21.70 33.42
CA PHE A 661 -16.59 -20.40 34.03
C PHE A 661 -16.60 -20.51 35.57
N ARG A 662 -17.63 -21.11 36.17
CA ARG A 662 -17.71 -21.30 37.63
C ARG A 662 -16.56 -22.14 38.19
N GLN A 663 -16.10 -23.15 37.45
CA GLN A 663 -14.99 -24.02 37.88
C GLN A 663 -13.62 -23.33 37.73
N ALA A 664 -13.40 -22.59 36.63
CA ALA A 664 -12.11 -21.97 36.33
C ALA A 664 -11.91 -20.63 37.05
N PHE A 665 -12.98 -19.86 37.30
CA PHE A 665 -12.89 -18.51 37.84
C PHE A 665 -12.15 -18.42 39.19
N PRO A 666 -12.38 -19.30 40.19
CA PRO A 666 -11.64 -19.23 41.46
C PRO A 666 -10.13 -19.36 41.27
N VAL A 667 -9.69 -20.22 40.35
CA VAL A 667 -8.27 -20.41 40.01
C VAL A 667 -7.73 -19.15 39.32
N PHE A 668 -8.49 -18.58 38.38
CA PHE A 668 -8.13 -17.34 37.70
C PHE A 668 -7.99 -16.15 38.65
N LEU A 669 -8.90 -16.02 39.61
CA LEU A 669 -8.84 -14.97 40.62
C LEU A 669 -7.57 -15.13 41.48
N GLN A 670 -7.28 -16.35 41.95
CA GLN A 670 -6.07 -16.63 42.72
C GLN A 670 -4.78 -16.28 41.95
N ILE A 671 -4.72 -16.57 40.65
CA ILE A 671 -3.58 -16.23 39.79
C ILE A 671 -3.38 -14.71 39.69
N VAL A 672 -4.47 -13.94 39.60
CA VAL A 672 -4.41 -12.46 39.48
C VAL A 672 -4.08 -11.80 40.81
N GLU A 673 -4.57 -12.34 41.93
CA GLU A 673 -4.31 -11.82 43.28
C GLU A 673 -2.90 -12.14 43.80
N ASP A 674 -2.25 -13.19 43.27
CA ASP A 674 -0.89 -13.58 43.66
C ASP A 674 0.18 -12.73 42.96
N ALA A 675 0.79 -11.81 43.73
CA ALA A 675 1.85 -10.93 43.25
C ALA A 675 3.14 -11.65 42.82
N SER A 676 3.31 -12.95 43.15
CA SER A 676 4.46 -13.74 42.69
C SER A 676 4.31 -14.26 41.26
N VAL A 677 3.10 -14.19 40.69
CA VAL A 677 2.82 -14.64 39.32
C VAL A 677 3.27 -13.58 38.31
N PRO A 678 3.98 -13.96 37.23
CA PRO A 678 4.33 -13.04 36.16
C PRO A 678 3.10 -12.38 35.51
N ALA A 679 3.16 -11.07 35.29
CA ALA A 679 2.11 -10.27 34.64
C ALA A 679 1.57 -10.91 33.34
N THR A 680 2.47 -11.51 32.54
CA THR A 680 2.10 -12.17 31.27
C THR A 680 1.16 -13.37 31.40
N ILE A 681 1.07 -14.01 32.58
CA ILE A 681 0.08 -15.07 32.87
C ILE A 681 -1.25 -14.42 33.23
N SER A 682 -1.22 -13.41 34.10
CA SER A 682 -2.41 -12.63 34.47
C SER A 682 -3.05 -11.93 33.26
N ASP A 683 -2.25 -11.51 32.28
CA ASP A 683 -2.74 -11.00 30.99
C ASP A 683 -3.58 -12.04 30.24
N ARG A 684 -3.15 -13.31 30.21
CA ARG A 684 -3.91 -14.41 29.62
C ARG A 684 -5.20 -14.70 30.38
N VAL A 685 -5.20 -14.55 31.71
CA VAL A 685 -6.42 -14.65 32.51
C VAL A 685 -7.41 -13.55 32.14
N CYS A 686 -6.96 -12.30 32.03
CA CYS A 686 -7.78 -11.18 31.58
C CYS A 686 -8.40 -11.46 30.20
N ASP A 687 -7.61 -12.00 29.25
CA ASP A 687 -8.09 -12.41 27.92
C ASP A 687 -9.13 -13.55 27.99
N ALA A 688 -8.91 -14.57 28.83
CA ALA A 688 -9.83 -15.69 28.99
C ALA A 688 -11.18 -15.25 29.58
N VAL A 689 -11.14 -14.42 30.64
CA VAL A 689 -12.34 -13.85 31.25
C VAL A 689 -13.05 -12.91 30.27
N ARG A 690 -12.30 -12.15 29.46
CA ARG A 690 -12.88 -11.31 28.40
C ARG A 690 -13.66 -12.15 27.39
N ASN A 691 -13.08 -13.28 26.96
CA ASN A 691 -13.77 -14.22 26.07
C ASN A 691 -14.99 -14.85 26.74
N ALA A 692 -14.93 -15.17 28.04
CA ALA A 692 -16.08 -15.69 28.79
C ALA A 692 -17.25 -14.70 28.77
N ILE A 693 -17.05 -13.47 29.27
CA ILE A 693 -18.15 -12.50 29.40
C ILE A 693 -18.77 -12.11 28.05
N SER A 694 -17.99 -12.11 26.97
CA SER A 694 -18.53 -11.81 25.63
C SER A 694 -19.38 -12.94 25.04
N ASN A 695 -19.31 -14.15 25.58
CA ASN A 695 -19.95 -15.35 25.03
C ASN A 695 -20.91 -16.06 25.99
N LEU A 696 -20.96 -15.66 27.27
CA LEU A 696 -21.92 -16.18 28.23
C LEU A 696 -23.35 -15.75 27.87
N PRO A 697 -24.36 -16.61 28.14
CA PRO A 697 -25.76 -16.25 27.96
C PRO A 697 -26.15 -15.05 28.83
N SER A 698 -27.02 -14.18 28.30
CA SER A 698 -27.38 -12.91 28.96
C SER A 698 -27.97 -13.09 30.37
N GLU A 699 -28.66 -14.21 30.60
CA GLU A 699 -29.31 -14.53 31.89
C GLU A 699 -28.32 -14.81 33.03
N HIS A 700 -27.07 -15.20 32.71
CA HIS A 700 -26.02 -15.46 33.69
C HIS A 700 -25.05 -14.27 33.87
N LEU A 701 -25.21 -13.19 33.08
CA LEU A 701 -24.40 -11.98 33.23
C LEU A 701 -24.51 -11.32 34.63
N PRO A 702 -25.68 -11.29 35.31
CA PRO A 702 -25.79 -10.77 36.67
C PRO A 702 -24.95 -11.52 37.71
N GLU A 703 -24.74 -12.83 37.51
CA GLU A 703 -23.89 -13.66 38.37
C GLU A 703 -22.40 -13.44 38.07
N ALA A 704 -22.06 -13.24 36.79
CA ALA A 704 -20.67 -13.03 36.36
C ALA A 704 -20.13 -11.65 36.75
N LEU A 705 -20.96 -10.60 36.78
CA LEU A 705 -20.50 -9.23 37.01
C LEU A 705 -19.76 -9.04 38.36
N PRO A 706 -20.28 -9.46 39.53
CA PRO A 706 -19.56 -9.31 40.79
C PRO A 706 -18.18 -9.98 40.80
N LEU A 707 -18.08 -11.17 40.19
CA LEU A 707 -16.83 -11.91 40.06
C LEU A 707 -15.82 -11.13 39.20
N VAL A 708 -16.25 -10.68 38.02
CA VAL A 708 -15.40 -9.91 37.11
C VAL A 708 -14.97 -8.58 37.72
N SER A 709 -15.86 -7.90 38.46
CA SER A 709 -15.51 -6.68 39.20
C SER A 709 -14.42 -6.96 40.24
N GLN A 710 -14.54 -8.03 41.03
CA GLN A 710 -13.51 -8.42 42.01
C GLN A 710 -12.15 -8.64 41.36
N LEU A 711 -12.11 -9.35 40.22
CA LEU A 711 -10.86 -9.56 39.48
C LEU A 711 -10.27 -8.23 38.96
N LEU A 712 -11.11 -7.35 38.41
CA LEU A 712 -10.69 -6.07 37.88
C LEU A 712 -10.17 -5.11 38.96
N ASP A 713 -10.72 -5.15 40.18
CA ASP A 713 -10.28 -4.32 41.29
C ASP A 713 -8.80 -4.51 41.62
N HIS A 714 -8.27 -5.73 41.43
CA HIS A 714 -6.85 -6.04 41.54
C HIS A 714 -6.08 -5.87 40.21
N ALA A 715 -6.66 -6.32 39.10
CA ALA A 715 -5.98 -6.38 37.80
C ALA A 715 -5.71 -4.99 37.20
N LEU A 716 -6.57 -3.99 37.44
CA LEU A 716 -6.42 -2.64 36.88
C LEU A 716 -5.17 -1.89 37.37
N PHE A 717 -4.58 -2.34 38.48
CA PHE A 717 -3.35 -1.78 39.06
C PHE A 717 -2.13 -2.67 38.85
N SER A 718 -2.30 -4.00 38.87
CA SER A 718 -1.21 -4.96 38.67
C SER A 718 -0.88 -5.20 37.19
N ASN A 719 -1.89 -5.23 36.32
CA ASN A 719 -1.78 -5.56 34.89
C ASN A 719 -2.66 -4.61 34.03
N PRO A 720 -2.36 -3.30 34.02
CA PRO A 720 -3.28 -2.27 33.54
C PRO A 720 -3.72 -2.43 32.08
N THR A 721 -2.83 -2.86 31.16
CA THR A 721 -3.16 -3.00 29.73
C THR A 721 -4.24 -4.06 29.48
N SER A 722 -4.02 -5.30 29.94
CA SER A 722 -4.97 -6.41 29.74
C SER A 722 -6.26 -6.23 30.55
N ALA A 723 -6.13 -5.72 31.78
CA ALA A 723 -7.27 -5.43 32.65
C ALA A 723 -8.15 -4.31 32.09
N CYS A 724 -7.57 -3.23 31.55
CA CYS A 724 -8.34 -2.18 30.88
C CYS A 724 -9.04 -2.71 29.64
N ALA A 725 -8.43 -3.62 28.87
CA ALA A 725 -9.10 -4.29 27.75
C ALA A 725 -10.30 -5.14 28.21
N LEU A 726 -10.16 -5.89 29.31
CA LEU A 726 -11.27 -6.64 29.93
C LEU A 726 -12.36 -5.69 30.43
N ALA A 727 -12.02 -4.63 31.17
CA ALA A 727 -12.95 -3.64 31.68
C ALA A 727 -13.74 -2.95 30.55
N LYS A 728 -13.08 -2.63 29.43
CA LYS A 728 -13.72 -2.09 28.22
C LYS A 728 -14.80 -3.03 27.67
N SER A 729 -14.51 -4.33 27.58
CA SER A 729 -15.50 -5.34 27.18
C SER A 729 -16.61 -5.51 28.21
N ALA A 730 -16.28 -5.53 29.50
CA ALA A 730 -17.26 -5.61 30.59
C ALA A 730 -18.24 -4.43 30.53
N VAL A 731 -17.74 -3.21 30.30
CA VAL A 731 -18.57 -2.02 30.15
C VAL A 731 -19.55 -2.15 28.97
N LEU A 732 -19.12 -2.72 27.84
CA LEU A 732 -19.98 -2.91 26.67
C LEU A 732 -21.02 -4.02 26.87
N VAL A 733 -20.61 -5.16 27.44
CA VAL A 733 -21.49 -6.33 27.63
C VAL A 733 -22.51 -6.06 28.74
N PHE A 734 -22.04 -5.69 29.93
CA PHE A 734 -22.91 -5.49 31.10
C PHE A 734 -23.67 -4.16 31.05
N GLY A 735 -23.15 -3.15 30.34
CA GLY A 735 -23.81 -1.84 30.22
C GLY A 735 -25.04 -1.85 29.31
N HIS A 736 -25.07 -2.72 28.30
CA HIS A 736 -26.22 -2.86 27.40
C HIS A 736 -27.33 -3.77 27.96
N TYR A 737 -27.07 -4.50 29.06
CA TYR A 737 -28.04 -5.37 29.69
C TYR A 737 -28.64 -4.74 30.96
N SER A 738 -29.96 -4.52 30.95
CA SER A 738 -30.62 -3.71 31.99
C SER A 738 -30.41 -4.20 33.44
N PRO A 739 -30.43 -5.51 33.74
CA PRO A 739 -30.17 -6.00 35.10
C PRO A 739 -28.76 -5.71 35.65
N THR A 740 -27.77 -5.58 34.77
CA THR A 740 -26.35 -5.36 35.15
C THR A 740 -25.92 -3.91 35.04
N ALA A 741 -26.71 -3.05 34.38
CA ALA A 741 -26.39 -1.65 34.11
C ALA A 741 -26.09 -0.83 35.38
N SER A 742 -26.96 -0.88 36.39
CA SER A 742 -26.77 -0.11 37.64
C SER A 742 -25.63 -0.64 38.51
N PRO A 743 -25.51 -1.97 38.76
CA PRO A 743 -24.34 -2.52 39.46
C PRO A 743 -23.00 -2.23 38.76
N LEU A 744 -22.97 -2.22 37.43
CA LEU A 744 -21.78 -1.83 36.66
C LEU A 744 -21.40 -0.37 36.94
N CYS A 745 -22.35 0.56 36.98
CA CYS A 745 -22.07 1.96 37.31
C CYS A 745 -21.41 2.11 38.69
N THR A 746 -21.80 1.28 39.67
CA THR A 746 -21.15 1.23 40.99
C THR A 746 -19.69 0.75 40.90
N SER A 747 -19.42 -0.28 40.10
CA SER A 747 -18.05 -0.79 39.88
C SER A 747 -17.18 0.27 39.18
N ILE A 748 -17.69 0.89 38.10
CA ILE A 748 -17.01 1.97 37.38
C ILE A 748 -16.68 3.14 38.33
N ARG A 749 -17.63 3.50 39.21
CA ARG A 749 -17.40 4.56 40.20
C ARG A 749 -16.23 4.21 41.12
N GLN A 750 -16.18 2.98 41.65
CA GLN A 750 -15.09 2.51 42.51
C GLN A 750 -13.74 2.51 41.79
N TRP A 751 -13.70 2.10 40.51
CA TRP A 751 -12.47 2.14 39.71
C TRP A 751 -11.95 3.58 39.55
N LEU A 752 -12.81 4.52 39.14
CA LEU A 752 -12.39 5.91 38.93
C LEU A 752 -12.04 6.63 40.24
N GLU A 753 -12.74 6.32 41.34
CA GLU A 753 -12.35 6.81 42.68
C GLU A 753 -10.96 6.29 43.09
N SER A 754 -10.66 5.03 42.76
CA SER A 754 -9.36 4.42 43.04
C SER A 754 -8.25 4.96 42.14
N PHE A 755 -8.54 5.20 40.85
CA PHE A 755 -7.60 5.85 39.93
C PHE A 755 -7.22 7.25 40.42
N ALA A 756 -8.22 8.07 40.78
CA ALA A 756 -7.99 9.42 41.27
C ALA A 756 -7.11 9.45 42.54
N LYS A 757 -7.25 8.47 43.43
CA LYS A 757 -6.42 8.35 44.65
C LYS A 757 -4.97 7.93 44.40
N ASN A 758 -4.70 7.26 43.28
CA ASN A 758 -3.38 6.68 42.95
C ASN A 758 -2.64 7.46 41.84
N MET A 759 -3.00 8.72 41.61
CA MET A 759 -2.27 9.60 40.69
C MET A 759 -0.99 10.18 41.34
N PRO A 760 0.13 10.34 40.60
CA PRO A 760 0.34 9.90 39.21
C PRO A 760 0.62 8.39 39.12
N PHE A 761 0.17 7.76 38.02
CA PHE A 761 0.37 6.34 37.76
C PHE A 761 1.15 6.10 36.47
N HIS A 762 1.98 5.06 36.44
CA HIS A 762 2.89 4.80 35.32
C HIS A 762 2.16 4.40 34.02
N ALA A 763 1.01 3.72 34.10
CA ALA A 763 0.18 3.32 32.95
C ALA A 763 -1.12 4.15 32.86
N ILE A 764 -1.00 5.47 33.03
CA ILE A 764 -2.14 6.40 33.02
C ILE A 764 -2.85 6.46 31.66
N ASP A 765 -2.15 6.17 30.57
CA ASP A 765 -2.69 6.09 29.21
C ASP A 765 -3.77 4.99 29.09
N GLU A 766 -3.56 3.83 29.71
CA GLU A 766 -4.54 2.74 29.72
C GLU A 766 -5.82 3.13 30.46
N TRP A 767 -5.68 3.78 31.62
CA TRP A 767 -6.81 4.30 32.39
C TRP A 767 -7.57 5.37 31.61
N LEU A 768 -6.88 6.32 30.97
CA LEU A 768 -7.51 7.35 30.13
C LEU A 768 -8.24 6.74 28.93
N SER A 769 -7.66 5.70 28.33
CA SER A 769 -8.28 4.94 27.24
C SER A 769 -9.56 4.23 27.68
N LEU A 770 -9.57 3.63 28.87
CA LEU A 770 -10.77 3.05 29.48
C LEU A 770 -11.84 4.11 29.80
N ILE A 771 -11.45 5.22 30.45
CA ILE A 771 -12.35 6.33 30.78
C ILE A 771 -12.99 6.90 29.52
N TYR A 772 -12.20 7.10 28.45
CA TYR A 772 -12.73 7.55 27.16
C TYR A 772 -13.79 6.60 26.61
N GLN A 773 -13.55 5.29 26.66
CA GLN A 773 -14.52 4.30 26.19
C GLN A 773 -15.80 4.31 27.02
N ILE A 774 -15.69 4.43 28.34
CA ILE A 774 -16.85 4.56 29.25
C ILE A 774 -17.70 5.78 28.87
N VAL A 775 -17.06 6.95 28.73
CA VAL A 775 -17.74 8.22 28.39
C VAL A 775 -18.27 8.23 26.94
N LYS A 776 -17.59 7.58 26.00
CA LYS A 776 -18.03 7.59 24.60
C LYS A 776 -19.13 6.57 24.32
N LYS A 777 -18.99 5.35 24.83
CA LYS A 777 -19.85 4.21 24.49
C LYS A 777 -20.95 3.95 25.52
N ASN A 778 -20.72 4.22 26.80
CA ASN A 778 -21.65 3.87 27.88
C ASN A 778 -22.26 5.09 28.61
N TYR A 779 -22.19 6.29 28.01
CA TYR A 779 -22.74 7.53 28.61
C TYR A 779 -24.23 7.45 28.92
N LYS A 780 -25.02 6.82 28.04
CA LYS A 780 -26.47 6.65 28.24
C LYS A 780 -26.79 5.90 29.53
N THR A 781 -25.99 4.89 29.86
CA THR A 781 -26.13 4.08 31.07
C THR A 781 -25.75 4.88 32.31
N LEU A 782 -24.67 5.66 32.25
CA LEU A 782 -24.31 6.59 33.32
C LEU A 782 -25.43 7.61 33.57
N ARG A 783 -26.01 8.17 32.50
CA ARG A 783 -27.13 9.10 32.54
C ARG A 783 -28.39 8.49 33.14
N ALA A 784 -28.74 7.26 32.75
CA ALA A 784 -29.90 6.55 33.27
C ALA A 784 -29.78 6.25 34.78
N ASN A 785 -28.56 6.06 35.28
CA ASN A 785 -28.27 5.85 36.71
C ASN A 785 -28.24 7.15 37.54
N GLY A 786 -28.43 8.32 36.90
CA GLY A 786 -28.69 9.60 37.56
C GLY A 786 -27.56 10.11 38.45
N GLU A 787 -27.91 10.65 39.62
CA GLU A 787 -26.97 11.28 40.57
C GLU A 787 -25.85 10.35 41.03
N ASN A 788 -26.11 9.04 41.08
CA ASN A 788 -25.14 8.03 41.49
C ASN A 788 -23.91 7.95 40.56
N SER A 789 -24.02 8.44 39.31
CA SER A 789 -22.94 8.47 38.32
C SER A 789 -22.17 9.80 38.28
N LEU A 790 -22.61 10.83 39.00
CA LEU A 790 -21.91 12.12 39.01
C LEU A 790 -20.49 12.05 39.57
N PRO A 791 -20.19 11.27 40.64
CA PRO A 791 -18.82 11.08 41.10
C PRO A 791 -17.91 10.47 40.03
N THR A 792 -18.44 9.56 39.20
CA THR A 792 -17.71 8.96 38.07
C THR A 792 -17.28 10.02 37.07
N ILE A 793 -18.19 10.91 36.66
CA ILE A 793 -17.89 12.00 35.72
C ILE A 793 -16.91 13.00 36.36
N SER A 794 -17.09 13.33 37.65
CA SER A 794 -16.20 14.22 38.39
C SER A 794 -14.76 13.67 38.43
N ASN A 795 -14.59 12.39 38.77
CA ASN A 795 -13.27 11.76 38.79
C ASN A 795 -12.64 11.66 37.40
N ALA A 796 -13.42 11.43 36.35
CA ALA A 796 -12.92 11.44 34.97
C ALA A 796 -12.37 12.82 34.57
N ILE A 797 -13.07 13.90 34.94
CA ILE A 797 -12.61 15.29 34.73
C ILE A 797 -11.33 15.56 35.53
N LEU A 798 -11.28 15.15 36.79
CA LEU A 798 -10.11 15.33 37.66
C LEU A 798 -8.88 14.63 37.09
N ILE A 799 -8.99 13.34 36.76
CA ILE A 799 -7.88 12.53 36.23
C ILE A 799 -7.36 13.13 34.91
N ALA A 800 -8.25 13.42 33.97
CA ALA A 800 -7.86 13.98 32.68
C ALA A 800 -7.29 15.41 32.81
N GLY A 801 -7.89 16.24 33.67
CA GLY A 801 -7.43 17.61 33.93
C GLY A 801 -6.05 17.67 34.56
N GLN A 802 -5.82 16.87 35.61
CA GLN A 802 -4.50 16.77 36.26
C GLN A 802 -3.45 16.21 35.31
N THR A 803 -3.78 15.15 34.57
CA THR A 803 -2.86 14.56 33.57
C THR A 803 -2.48 15.57 32.49
N LEU A 804 -3.43 16.38 32.02
CA LEU A 804 -3.18 17.43 31.05
C LEU A 804 -2.26 18.54 31.58
N ALA A 805 -2.33 18.83 32.88
CA ALA A 805 -1.47 19.81 33.54
C ALA A 805 -0.03 19.28 33.72
N GLU A 806 0.12 18.02 34.13
CA GLU A 806 1.40 17.48 34.62
C GLU A 806 2.20 16.67 33.56
N SER A 807 1.54 16.05 32.57
CA SER A 807 2.23 15.13 31.64
C SER A 807 2.94 15.85 30.48
N HIS A 808 4.14 15.38 30.12
CA HIS A 808 4.87 15.84 28.93
C HIS A 808 4.77 14.85 27.76
N GLU A 809 4.10 13.72 27.92
CA GLU A 809 4.01 12.68 26.89
C GLU A 809 2.88 12.98 25.89
N PRO A 810 3.16 13.14 24.58
CA PRO A 810 2.15 13.54 23.60
C PRO A 810 0.96 12.59 23.49
N CYS A 811 1.18 11.28 23.68
CA CYS A 811 0.11 10.29 23.61
C CYS A 811 -0.86 10.40 24.81
N VAL A 812 -0.30 10.55 26.01
CA VAL A 812 -1.06 10.73 27.26
C VAL A 812 -1.87 12.02 27.23
N VAL A 813 -1.25 13.13 26.80
CA VAL A 813 -1.92 14.43 26.63
C VAL A 813 -3.07 14.34 25.62
N ARG A 814 -2.86 13.62 24.51
CA ARG A 814 -3.93 13.38 23.52
C ARG A 814 -5.11 12.64 24.12
N LEU A 815 -4.87 11.57 24.88
CA LEU A 815 -5.93 10.76 25.51
C LEU A 815 -6.69 11.57 26.57
N ALA A 816 -5.99 12.33 27.42
CA ALA A 816 -6.62 13.22 28.39
C ALA A 816 -7.51 14.28 27.73
N SER A 817 -7.01 14.91 26.66
CA SER A 817 -7.78 15.87 25.85
C SER A 817 -9.02 15.23 25.23
N GLN A 818 -8.89 13.99 24.77
CA GLN A 818 -9.97 13.22 24.15
C GLN A 818 -11.08 12.86 25.16
N VAL A 819 -10.72 12.50 26.40
CA VAL A 819 -11.69 12.28 27.49
C VAL A 819 -12.49 13.54 27.78
N LEU A 820 -11.82 14.68 28.00
CA LEU A 820 -12.49 15.94 28.29
C LEU A 820 -13.40 16.39 27.14
N ALA A 821 -12.95 16.23 25.89
CA ALA A 821 -13.75 16.54 24.70
C ALA A 821 -15.01 15.66 24.63
N ALA A 822 -14.88 14.37 24.94
CA ALA A 822 -16.02 13.47 24.98
C ALA A 822 -17.04 13.88 26.05
N ILE A 823 -16.59 14.21 27.27
CA ILE A 823 -17.50 14.65 28.36
C ILE A 823 -18.23 15.93 27.94
N ALA A 824 -17.50 16.92 27.42
CA ALA A 824 -18.06 18.20 26.96
C ALA A 824 -19.10 18.00 25.84
N SER A 825 -18.77 17.19 24.84
CA SER A 825 -19.63 16.90 23.69
C SER A 825 -20.90 16.14 24.07
N GLN A 826 -20.79 15.12 24.93
CA GLN A 826 -21.94 14.37 25.43
C GLN A 826 -22.86 15.24 26.30
N SER A 827 -22.29 16.07 27.18
CA SER A 827 -23.04 16.97 28.05
C SER A 827 -23.87 17.98 27.26
N ILE A 828 -23.31 18.54 26.17
CA ILE A 828 -24.07 19.42 25.25
C ILE A 828 -25.14 18.61 24.51
N SER A 829 -24.77 17.48 23.91
CA SER A 829 -25.65 16.72 23.02
C SER A 829 -26.91 16.20 23.72
N TYR A 830 -26.80 15.82 24.99
CA TYR A 830 -27.94 15.35 25.80
C TYR A 830 -28.59 16.45 26.66
N GLY A 831 -28.02 17.65 26.70
CA GLY A 831 -28.54 18.77 27.48
C GLY A 831 -28.42 18.61 29.00
N ASP A 832 -27.51 17.76 29.49
CA ASP A 832 -27.41 17.43 30.91
C ASP A 832 -26.78 18.60 31.71
N GLU A 833 -27.46 19.08 32.76
CA GLU A 833 -27.03 20.24 33.54
C GLU A 833 -25.95 19.88 34.58
N ALA A 834 -26.09 18.78 35.30
CA ALA A 834 -25.15 18.40 36.37
C ALA A 834 -23.72 18.13 35.86
N PRO A 835 -23.47 17.36 34.76
CA PRO A 835 -22.13 17.24 34.17
C PRO A 835 -21.55 18.57 33.66
N ARG A 836 -22.40 19.47 33.15
CA ARG A 836 -22.01 20.82 32.72
C ARG A 836 -21.50 21.66 33.89
N LEU A 837 -22.18 21.60 35.03
CA LEU A 837 -21.76 22.27 36.28
C LEU A 837 -20.48 21.66 36.85
N LEU A 838 -20.27 20.34 36.73
CA LEU A 838 -19.01 19.70 37.12
C LEU A 838 -17.83 20.20 36.28
N LEU A 839 -18.00 20.32 34.95
CA LEU A 839 -16.99 20.95 34.08
C LEU A 839 -16.74 22.42 34.48
N ALA A 840 -17.80 23.17 34.80
CA ALA A 840 -17.70 24.55 35.25
C ALA A 840 -16.91 24.70 36.56
N SER A 841 -17.09 23.79 37.52
CA SER A 841 -16.38 23.80 38.80
C SER A 841 -14.85 23.66 38.65
N HIS A 842 -14.39 23.02 37.57
CA HIS A 842 -12.97 22.91 37.20
C HIS A 842 -12.56 23.91 36.11
N GLY A 843 -13.48 24.76 35.66
CA GLY A 843 -13.37 25.58 34.45
C GLY A 843 -12.14 26.49 34.40
N PRO A 844 -11.89 27.35 35.40
CA PRO A 844 -10.75 28.28 35.36
C PRO A 844 -9.39 27.58 35.21
N ALA A 845 -9.18 26.47 35.94
CA ALA A 845 -7.94 25.71 35.87
C ALA A 845 -7.79 24.95 34.54
N LEU A 846 -8.88 24.34 34.05
CA LEU A 846 -8.89 23.62 32.78
C LEU A 846 -8.69 24.56 31.59
N VAL A 847 -9.43 25.68 31.53
CA VAL A 847 -9.31 26.67 30.45
C VAL A 847 -7.87 27.19 30.36
N LYS A 848 -7.25 27.53 31.49
CA LYS A 848 -5.85 27.95 31.54
C LYS A 848 -4.93 26.88 30.97
N THR A 849 -5.07 25.64 31.44
CA THR A 849 -4.21 24.51 31.02
C THR A 849 -4.39 24.19 29.53
N ILE A 850 -5.62 24.13 29.05
CA ILE A 850 -5.96 23.86 27.64
C ILE A 850 -5.39 24.95 26.73
N PHE A 851 -5.56 26.21 27.10
CA PHE A 851 -5.08 27.34 26.29
C PHE A 851 -3.56 27.34 26.16
N LEU A 852 -2.83 27.08 27.26
CA LEU A 852 -1.37 26.95 27.23
C LEU A 852 -0.93 25.75 26.39
N ARG A 853 -1.61 24.61 26.51
CA ARG A 853 -1.30 23.40 25.72
C ARG A 853 -1.50 23.61 24.22
N ILE A 854 -2.59 24.26 23.81
CA ILE A 854 -2.85 24.58 22.40
C ILE A 854 -1.66 25.29 21.73
N GLN A 855 -0.88 26.08 22.47
CA GLN A 855 0.24 26.83 21.92
C GLN A 855 1.50 25.98 21.67
N VAL A 856 1.64 24.85 22.38
CA VAL A 856 2.87 24.03 22.38
C VAL A 856 2.71 22.65 21.74
N GLU A 857 1.49 22.11 21.67
CA GLU A 857 1.27 20.75 21.19
C GLU A 857 1.65 20.54 19.72
N LEU A 858 2.31 19.41 19.44
CA LEU A 858 2.84 19.11 18.10
C LEU A 858 1.84 18.33 17.22
N LEU A 859 0.99 17.51 17.86
CA LEU A 859 0.05 16.62 17.19
C LEU A 859 -1.27 17.35 16.89
N ARG A 860 -1.59 17.47 15.61
CA ARG A 860 -2.84 18.08 15.15
C ARG A 860 -4.10 17.49 15.81
N PRO A 861 -4.27 16.15 15.96
CA PRO A 861 -5.44 15.59 16.63
C PRO A 861 -5.61 16.05 18.09
N THR A 862 -4.51 16.24 18.82
CA THR A 862 -4.52 16.75 20.19
C THR A 862 -5.06 18.18 20.25
N VAL A 863 -4.58 19.05 19.35
CA VAL A 863 -5.05 20.45 19.25
C VAL A 863 -6.54 20.50 18.89
N GLU A 864 -7.02 19.60 18.02
CA GLU A 864 -8.44 19.53 17.65
C GLU A 864 -9.35 19.10 18.83
N TYR A 865 -8.90 18.20 19.70
CA TYR A 865 -9.63 17.84 20.93
C TYR A 865 -9.60 18.96 21.97
N LEU A 866 -8.45 19.59 22.19
CA LEU A 866 -8.32 20.76 23.07
C LEU A 866 -9.20 21.92 22.61
N ALA A 867 -9.26 22.17 21.30
CA ALA A 867 -10.14 23.16 20.70
C ALA A 867 -11.63 22.87 20.95
N GLU A 868 -12.03 21.59 20.98
CA GLU A 868 -13.42 21.19 21.28
C GLU A 868 -13.80 21.45 22.73
N VAL A 869 -12.89 21.17 23.67
CA VAL A 869 -13.10 21.50 25.09
C VAL A 869 -13.12 23.02 25.29
N LEU A 870 -12.19 23.75 24.66
CA LEU A 870 -12.16 25.21 24.73
C LEU A 870 -13.42 25.84 24.12
N PHE A 871 -13.92 25.28 23.02
CA PHE A 871 -15.18 25.71 22.38
C PHE A 871 -16.37 25.54 23.33
N PHE A 872 -16.45 24.42 24.05
CA PHE A 872 -17.47 24.20 25.09
C PHE A 872 -17.47 25.34 26.12
N PHE A 873 -16.31 25.66 26.71
CA PHE A 873 -16.20 26.74 27.69
C PHE A 873 -16.48 28.12 27.08
N ALA A 874 -15.99 28.39 25.88
CA ALA A 874 -16.22 29.64 25.17
C ALA A 874 -17.70 29.89 24.86
N LYS A 875 -18.47 28.83 24.61
CA LYS A 875 -19.89 28.89 24.30
C LYS A 875 -20.76 28.97 25.56
N GLU A 876 -20.52 28.10 26.54
CA GLU A 876 -21.37 27.98 27.74
C GLU A 876 -20.99 28.96 28.85
N PHE A 877 -19.71 29.35 28.95
CA PHE A 877 -19.13 30.18 30.02
C PHE A 877 -18.27 31.31 29.44
N SER A 878 -18.84 32.09 28.52
CA SER A 878 -18.11 33.01 27.66
C SER A 878 -17.35 34.13 28.40
N GLN A 879 -17.93 34.69 29.47
CA GLN A 879 -17.33 35.80 30.23
C GLN A 879 -16.16 35.30 31.09
N GLU A 880 -16.36 34.18 31.78
CA GLU A 880 -15.38 33.51 32.63
C GLU A 880 -14.19 33.01 31.79
N THR A 881 -14.48 32.41 30.64
CA THR A 881 -13.44 31.90 29.72
C THR A 881 -12.56 33.04 29.19
N ARG A 882 -13.17 34.17 28.78
CA ARG A 882 -12.41 35.35 28.32
C ARG A 882 -11.57 35.97 29.43
N SER A 883 -12.13 36.07 30.63
CA SER A 883 -11.40 36.60 31.80
C SER A 883 -10.12 35.79 32.09
N VAL A 884 -10.22 34.46 32.01
CA VAL A 884 -9.05 33.56 32.21
C VAL A 884 -8.03 33.72 31.09
N ILE A 885 -8.45 33.78 29.83
CA ILE A 885 -7.54 33.80 28.67
C ILE A 885 -6.82 35.14 28.51
N ASN A 886 -7.50 36.26 28.73
CA ASN A 886 -6.88 37.59 28.63
C ASN A 886 -5.72 37.77 29.63
N GLY A 887 -5.71 37.00 30.72
CA GLY A 887 -4.60 36.97 31.68
C GLY A 887 -3.40 36.09 31.29
N LEU A 888 -3.41 35.48 30.09
CA LEU A 888 -2.40 34.52 29.64
C LEU A 888 -1.63 35.03 28.42
N GLU A 889 -0.43 34.48 28.23
CA GLU A 889 0.43 34.79 27.08
C GLU A 889 -0.28 34.46 25.76
N HIS A 890 -0.20 35.38 24.79
CA HIS A 890 -0.94 35.36 23.51
C HIS A 890 -2.48 35.42 23.63
N GLY A 891 -3.04 35.60 24.84
CA GLY A 891 -4.47 35.67 25.12
C GLY A 891 -5.21 36.84 24.47
N ASP A 892 -4.58 38.02 24.44
CA ASP A 892 -5.12 39.24 23.81
C ASP A 892 -4.81 39.35 22.30
N SER A 893 -4.30 38.27 21.68
CA SER A 893 -3.88 38.32 20.28
C SER A 893 -5.05 38.47 19.30
N PRO A 894 -4.82 39.11 18.12
CA PRO A 894 -5.84 39.20 17.07
C PRO A 894 -6.36 37.82 16.61
N LEU A 895 -5.52 36.78 16.68
CA LEU A 895 -5.88 35.40 16.36
C LEU A 895 -6.86 34.81 17.38
N VAL A 896 -6.67 35.07 18.67
CA VAL A 896 -7.61 34.65 19.73
C VAL A 896 -8.93 35.42 19.59
N ALA A 897 -8.88 36.73 19.35
CA ALA A 897 -10.09 37.52 19.09
C ALA A 897 -10.87 37.01 17.87
N ALA A 898 -10.19 36.60 16.80
CA ALA A 898 -10.81 35.98 15.63
C ALA A 898 -11.36 34.57 15.93
N MET A 899 -10.66 33.76 16.71
CA MET A 899 -11.14 32.45 17.18
C MET A 899 -12.44 32.58 17.98
N PHE A 900 -12.55 33.56 18.89
CA PHE A 900 -13.76 33.80 19.68
C PHE A 900 -14.95 34.37 18.89
N ARG A 901 -14.75 34.88 17.67
CA ARG A 901 -15.85 35.26 16.77
C ARG A 901 -16.52 34.03 16.14
N GLU A 902 -15.81 32.91 16.06
CA GLU A 902 -16.28 31.66 15.45
C GLU A 902 -16.96 30.71 16.47
N VAL A 903 -17.31 31.17 17.68
CA VAL A 903 -17.95 30.34 18.74
C VAL A 903 -19.34 29.81 18.32
N GLY A 904 -19.90 30.28 17.20
CA GLY A 904 -21.10 29.71 16.58
C GLY A 904 -20.86 28.44 15.74
N ASN A 905 -19.61 28.14 15.36
CA ASN A 905 -19.28 27.03 14.47
C ASN A 905 -17.98 26.31 14.89
N LEU A 906 -18.14 25.10 15.44
CA LEU A 906 -17.02 24.28 15.93
C LEU A 906 -15.94 24.02 14.86
N ARG A 907 -16.32 23.85 13.58
CA ARG A 907 -15.35 23.59 12.50
C ARG A 907 -14.45 24.80 12.27
N ASN A 908 -15.04 26.00 12.21
CA ASN A 908 -14.29 27.23 12.03
C ASN A 908 -13.45 27.55 13.27
N PHE A 909 -14.02 27.33 14.47
CA PHE A 909 -13.29 27.48 15.73
C PHE A 909 -12.04 26.59 15.77
N LYS A 910 -12.15 25.30 15.44
CA LYS A 910 -11.01 24.36 15.34
C LYS A 910 -9.95 24.84 14.34
N GLN A 911 -10.35 25.32 13.16
CA GLN A 911 -9.42 25.86 12.17
C GLN A 911 -8.66 27.08 12.70
N MET A 912 -9.33 27.97 13.42
CA MET A 912 -8.70 29.14 14.03
C MET A 912 -7.76 28.75 15.18
N THR A 913 -8.12 27.76 15.99
CA THR A 913 -7.25 27.20 17.03
C THR A 913 -5.99 26.56 16.44
N LEU A 914 -6.09 25.87 15.30
CA LEU A 914 -4.92 25.32 14.59
C LEU A 914 -4.00 26.43 14.03
N ARG A 915 -4.57 27.54 13.57
CA ARG A 915 -3.78 28.72 13.15
C ARG A 915 -3.04 29.35 14.32
N LEU A 916 -3.68 29.45 15.49
CA LEU A 916 -3.04 29.89 16.73
C LEU A 916 -1.87 28.96 17.11
N ASN A 917 -2.08 27.64 17.15
CA ASN A 917 -1.02 26.66 17.41
C ASN A 917 0.18 26.82 16.46
N ASN A 918 -0.08 26.94 15.15
CA ASN A 918 0.98 27.11 14.14
C ASN A 918 1.74 28.44 14.29
N ALA A 919 1.09 29.51 14.77
CA ALA A 919 1.73 30.79 15.01
C ALA A 919 2.62 30.73 16.27
N SER A 920 2.07 30.25 17.39
CA SER A 920 2.81 30.13 18.67
C SER A 920 4.04 29.22 18.57
N ARG A 921 4.00 28.18 17.74
CA ARG A 921 5.14 27.27 17.49
C ARG A 921 6.25 27.86 16.62
N LYS A 922 5.97 28.91 15.84
CA LYS A 922 6.99 29.61 15.04
C LYS A 922 7.77 30.59 15.90
N ASP A 923 7.09 31.28 16.81
CA ASP A 923 7.69 32.24 17.75
C ASP A 923 8.61 31.57 18.79
N THR A 924 8.45 30.27 19.06
CA THR A 924 9.31 29.48 19.96
C THR A 924 10.56 28.87 19.29
N ARG A 925 10.68 28.95 17.96
CA ARG A 925 11.85 28.45 17.18
C ARG A 925 12.79 29.56 16.71
N SER A 926 12.39 30.82 16.84
CA SER A 926 13.23 32.03 16.73
C SER A 926 13.83 32.36 18.08
#